data_AF-A0A2H5EVP4-F1
#
_entry.id   AF-A0A2H5EVP4-F1
#
_cell.length_a   1.000
_cell.length_b   1.000
_cell.length_c   1.000
_cell.angle_alpha   90.00
_cell.angle_beta   90.00
_cell.angle_gamma   90.00
#
_symmetry.space_group_name_H-M   'P 1'
#
loop_
_entity.id
_entity.type
_entity.pdbx_description
1 polymer ?
#
loop_
_entity_poly.entity_id
_entity_poly.type
_entity_poly.pdbx_seq_one_letter_code
_entity_poly.pdbx_strand_id
1 'polypeptide(L)'
;MRHLLLSLLLLFAAPAFAQDLATVLTTHRDQIAKPSRQTIGPVIEALAAAGPEAGPVLEAWADRRLGLAGDRFVIVDGEAAKDAVTGATVPGEAKVLKPNSGVRGLISAALVQFQLTDPDPARRRAALEAIARQPDASQLQALREAAPETDPALAARRDRLTRLLIIGHDENPEARLAAIESFGSETSADFQAVLNPLLATRRVAAASLPEEANIAAELSPGSEALPRAEAYALLVDAGLAPPRPGDAEVKAVLAAHLADGQVGGVPVAELSDPARRDDAYAALAAAGTVAAIATAEDVTEALDSHRFADLYAEPNAQITSAARAALRGMQTREGMAQAADLTLDALSLASIYFLAAIGLAITFGVMGVINMAHGEFIMMGAYTGYVVQTVIADRTLSLVVALPAAFAVTFLAGVLLYRLVIRHLAKRPLETLLATFGVSIALQQIAKNIFGTQARPLTAPAWLEGSISFGETVSISSIRVAIFVLALLFLGLFLLIMKRTRLGVQVRAVTQNPGMAASMGINPDRIAMMTFGLGSGIAGIAGVAIGLFAKVTSELGSDYIVQSFMTVVVGGVGNIWGTLAGAALIGGLQKGIEVLNPGNTLAAQTWMILFIIIFIQFRPRGIMPQKGRAAEA
;
A
#
# COMPACT_ATOMS: atom_id res chain seq x y z
N MET A 1 8.48 66.10 23.67
CA MET A 1 8.51 66.45 22.24
C MET A 1 8.87 65.30 21.28
N ARG A 2 9.57 64.21 21.68
CA ARG A 2 9.87 63.09 20.75
C ARG A 2 8.66 62.25 20.31
N HIS A 3 7.61 62.12 21.13
CA HIS A 3 6.45 61.27 20.82
C HIS A 3 5.40 61.88 19.86
N LEU A 4 5.54 63.16 19.48
CA LEU A 4 4.63 63.82 18.52
C LEU A 4 5.11 63.75 17.06
N LEU A 5 6.36 63.33 16.83
CA LEU A 5 6.96 63.20 15.49
C LEU A 5 6.82 61.78 14.92
N LEU A 6 6.64 60.77 15.78
CA LEU A 6 6.40 59.38 15.36
C LEU A 6 4.95 59.12 14.95
N SER A 7 3.99 59.82 15.54
CA SER A 7 2.56 59.73 15.17
C SER A 7 2.21 60.43 13.86
N LEU A 8 3.04 61.36 13.37
CA LEU A 8 2.84 62.01 12.07
C LEU A 8 3.39 61.20 10.87
N LEU A 9 4.23 60.19 11.13
CA LEU A 9 4.82 59.32 10.09
C LEU A 9 3.96 58.09 9.76
N LEU A 10 2.88 57.85 10.50
CA LEU A 10 1.94 56.73 10.30
C LEU A 10 0.71 57.07 9.45
N LEU A 11 0.63 58.29 8.89
CA LEU A 11 -0.52 58.79 8.11
C LEU A 11 -0.29 58.85 6.59
N PHE A 12 0.82 58.28 6.09
CA PHE A 12 1.08 58.12 4.66
C PHE A 12 1.25 56.64 4.27
N ALA A 13 0.28 55.80 4.67
CA ALA A 13 -0.03 54.60 3.91
C ALA A 13 -0.71 55.04 2.60
N ALA A 14 0.10 55.38 1.58
CA ALA A 14 -0.42 55.66 0.25
C ALA A 14 -1.16 54.42 -0.26
N PRO A 15 -2.32 54.56 -0.93
CA PRO A 15 -2.92 53.43 -1.61
C PRO A 15 -1.92 52.91 -2.64
N ALA A 16 -1.68 51.60 -2.64
CA ALA A 16 -0.96 50.97 -3.72
C ALA A 16 -1.81 51.16 -4.99
N PHE A 17 -1.43 52.12 -5.83
CA PHE A 17 -2.07 52.31 -7.13
C PHE A 17 -1.92 51.02 -7.92
N ALA A 18 -3.04 50.40 -8.29
CA ALA A 18 -3.05 49.30 -9.24
C ALA A 18 -2.38 49.80 -10.52
N GLN A 19 -1.23 49.21 -10.86
CA GLN A 19 -0.52 49.54 -12.09
C GLN A 19 -1.34 49.01 -13.26
N ASP A 20 -1.46 49.81 -14.32
CA ASP A 20 -2.12 49.33 -15.54
C ASP A 20 -1.32 48.17 -16.17
N LEU A 21 -2.03 47.29 -16.87
CA LEU A 21 -1.47 46.07 -17.46
C LEU A 21 -0.29 46.39 -18.42
N ALA A 22 -0.34 47.52 -19.12
CA ALA A 22 0.74 47.97 -19.99
C ALA A 22 2.02 48.28 -19.20
N THR A 23 1.90 49.03 -18.10
CA THR A 23 3.00 49.38 -17.20
C THR A 23 3.64 48.14 -16.59
N VAL A 24 2.84 47.18 -16.10
CA VAL A 24 3.36 45.91 -15.55
C VAL A 24 4.11 45.11 -16.62
N LEU A 25 3.54 44.96 -17.82
CA LEU A 25 4.17 44.24 -18.93
C LEU A 25 5.50 44.88 -19.38
N THR A 26 5.55 46.21 -19.50
CA THR A 26 6.78 46.92 -19.87
C THR A 26 7.85 46.86 -18.77
N THR A 27 7.46 47.03 -17.50
CA THR A 27 8.38 47.04 -16.35
C THR A 27 9.05 45.68 -16.13
N HIS A 28 8.30 44.59 -16.32
CA HIS A 28 8.81 43.23 -16.09
C HIS A 28 9.19 42.46 -17.35
N ARG A 29 9.34 43.17 -18.50
CA ARG A 29 9.53 42.58 -19.84
C ARG A 29 10.58 41.48 -19.89
N ASP A 30 11.78 41.72 -19.35
CA ASP A 30 12.88 40.73 -19.39
C ASP A 30 12.58 39.48 -18.58
N GLN A 31 11.88 39.62 -17.46
CA GLN A 31 11.50 38.49 -16.60
C GLN A 31 10.40 37.64 -17.27
N ILE A 32 9.43 38.28 -17.96
CA ILE A 32 8.40 37.57 -18.73
C ILE A 32 9.02 36.88 -19.96
N ALA A 33 10.01 37.52 -20.61
CA ALA A 33 10.71 36.96 -21.77
C ALA A 33 11.66 35.80 -21.42
N LYS A 34 12.26 35.80 -20.22
CA LYS A 34 13.17 34.75 -19.72
C LYS A 34 12.81 34.33 -18.28
N PRO A 35 11.66 33.66 -18.07
CA PRO A 35 11.14 33.44 -16.72
C PRO A 35 11.88 32.32 -15.97
N SER A 36 12.30 32.62 -14.74
CA SER A 36 12.79 31.65 -13.77
C SER A 36 11.74 31.42 -12.68
N ARG A 37 11.52 30.15 -12.28
CA ARG A 37 10.55 29.80 -11.22
C ARG A 37 10.85 30.51 -9.89
N GLN A 38 12.11 30.84 -9.61
CA GLN A 38 12.53 31.48 -8.36
C GLN A 38 12.23 32.99 -8.30
N THR A 39 12.13 33.67 -9.45
CA THR A 39 12.02 35.14 -9.50
C THR A 39 10.70 35.65 -10.07
N ILE A 40 9.93 34.79 -10.74
CA ILE A 40 8.75 35.22 -11.51
C ILE A 40 7.47 35.37 -10.67
N GLY A 41 7.44 34.89 -9.42
CA GLY A 41 6.27 34.98 -8.53
C GLY A 41 5.69 36.39 -8.40
N PRO A 42 6.48 37.39 -7.95
CA PRO A 42 6.03 38.77 -7.83
C PRO A 42 5.55 39.41 -9.15
N VAL A 43 6.07 38.95 -10.30
CA VAL A 43 5.61 39.42 -11.62
C VAL A 43 4.25 38.86 -11.97
N ILE A 44 4.01 37.58 -11.64
CA ILE A 44 2.70 36.94 -11.85
C ILE A 44 1.66 37.56 -10.91
N GLU A 45 2.02 37.85 -9.66
CA GLU A 45 1.17 38.58 -8.71
C GLU A 45 0.86 40.00 -9.20
N ALA A 46 1.85 40.75 -9.68
CA ALA A 46 1.64 42.09 -10.25
C ALA A 46 0.74 42.07 -11.50
N LEU A 47 0.89 41.05 -12.37
CA LEU A 47 -0.02 40.85 -13.51
C LEU A 47 -1.43 40.49 -13.03
N ALA A 48 -1.56 39.58 -12.07
CA ALA A 48 -2.86 39.19 -11.51
C ALA A 48 -3.58 40.36 -10.82
N ALA A 49 -2.84 41.32 -10.24
CA ALA A 49 -3.37 42.55 -9.65
C ALA A 49 -3.73 43.64 -10.68
N ALA A 50 -3.32 43.53 -11.94
CA ALA A 50 -3.56 44.53 -12.99
C ALA A 50 -5.01 44.50 -13.56
N GLY A 51 -5.90 43.71 -12.98
CA GLY A 51 -7.33 43.65 -13.33
C GLY A 51 -7.71 42.54 -14.32
N PRO A 52 -8.99 42.50 -14.75
CA PRO A 52 -9.55 41.37 -15.52
C PRO A 52 -8.88 41.17 -16.90
N GLU A 53 -8.32 42.21 -17.49
CA GLU A 53 -7.60 42.16 -18.77
C GLU A 53 -6.30 41.32 -18.70
N ALA A 54 -5.75 41.09 -17.50
CA ALA A 54 -4.57 40.27 -17.32
C ALA A 54 -4.82 38.77 -17.49
N GLY A 55 -6.06 38.30 -17.27
CA GLY A 55 -6.44 36.88 -17.38
C GLY A 55 -6.09 36.28 -18.76
N PRO A 56 -6.58 36.86 -19.87
CA PRO A 56 -6.22 36.43 -21.23
C PRO A 56 -4.72 36.44 -21.53
N VAL A 57 -3.95 37.37 -20.95
CA VAL A 57 -2.50 37.45 -21.15
C VAL A 57 -1.77 36.33 -20.40
N LEU A 58 -2.15 36.08 -19.15
CA LEU A 58 -1.63 34.97 -18.34
C LEU A 58 -1.99 33.62 -18.98
N GLU A 59 -3.21 33.45 -19.49
CA GLU A 59 -3.65 32.26 -20.20
C GLU A 59 -2.84 32.02 -21.48
N ALA A 60 -2.73 33.03 -22.33
CA ALA A 60 -1.90 32.97 -23.53
C ALA A 60 -0.45 32.62 -23.20
N TRP A 61 0.09 33.09 -22.07
CA TRP A 61 1.45 32.75 -21.64
C TRP A 61 1.57 31.28 -21.19
N ALA A 62 0.62 30.79 -20.39
CA ALA A 62 0.58 29.39 -19.97
C ALA A 62 0.49 28.42 -21.15
N ASP A 63 -0.28 28.79 -22.19
CA ASP A 63 -0.50 28.01 -23.41
C ASP A 63 0.62 28.12 -24.44
N ARG A 64 1.63 28.98 -24.22
CA ARG A 64 2.67 29.31 -25.21
C ARG A 64 2.11 29.98 -26.48
N ARG A 65 1.09 30.83 -26.31
CA ARG A 65 0.51 31.74 -27.31
C ARG A 65 0.99 33.18 -27.13
N LEU A 66 1.45 33.59 -25.94
CA LEU A 66 2.07 34.90 -25.73
C LEU A 66 3.44 34.97 -26.44
N GLY A 67 3.70 36.06 -27.15
CA GLY A 67 4.93 36.32 -27.89
C GLY A 67 5.35 37.79 -27.83
N LEU A 68 6.49 38.10 -28.44
CA LEU A 68 6.99 39.47 -28.63
C LEU A 68 7.09 39.79 -30.12
N ALA A 69 6.44 40.88 -30.55
CA ALA A 69 6.59 41.49 -31.86
C ALA A 69 7.36 42.82 -31.69
N GLY A 70 8.68 42.77 -31.89
CA GLY A 70 9.59 43.86 -31.48
C GLY A 70 9.50 44.11 -29.97
N ASP A 71 9.01 45.29 -29.60
CA ASP A 71 8.88 45.73 -28.20
C ASP A 71 7.48 45.50 -27.59
N ARG A 72 6.52 44.97 -28.35
CA ARG A 72 5.14 44.75 -27.87
C ARG A 72 4.88 43.28 -27.55
N PHE A 73 4.16 43.04 -26.47
CA PHE A 73 3.58 41.73 -26.18
C PHE A 73 2.38 41.49 -27.09
N VAL A 74 2.30 40.29 -27.66
CA VAL A 74 1.22 39.88 -28.56
C VAL A 74 0.72 38.48 -28.21
N ILE A 75 -0.58 38.25 -28.36
CA ILE A 75 -1.21 36.94 -28.29
C ILE A 75 -1.30 36.41 -29.73
N VAL A 76 -0.67 35.25 -29.97
CA VAL A 76 -0.64 34.55 -31.26
C VAL A 76 -1.76 33.52 -31.33
N ASP A 77 -2.54 33.58 -32.40
CA ASP A 77 -3.65 32.67 -32.69
C ASP A 77 -3.62 32.32 -34.18
N GLY A 78 -3.13 31.11 -34.49
CA GLY A 78 -2.79 30.71 -35.86
C GLY A 78 -1.72 31.61 -36.48
N GLU A 79 -2.04 32.22 -37.62
CA GLU A 79 -1.18 33.20 -38.32
C GLU A 79 -1.39 34.65 -37.84
N ALA A 80 -2.38 34.91 -36.98
CA ALA A 80 -2.69 36.25 -36.49
C ALA A 80 -1.99 36.55 -35.16
N ALA A 81 -1.41 37.74 -35.04
CA ALA A 81 -0.93 38.29 -33.77
C ALA A 81 -1.78 39.50 -33.38
N LYS A 82 -2.26 39.54 -32.14
CA LYS A 82 -2.98 40.69 -31.56
C LYS A 82 -2.19 41.25 -30.40
N ASP A 83 -2.13 42.58 -30.29
CA ASP A 83 -1.51 43.28 -29.16
C ASP A 83 -2.15 42.85 -27.83
N ALA A 84 -1.33 42.50 -26.84
CA ALA A 84 -1.79 41.87 -25.61
C ALA A 84 -2.55 42.80 -24.65
N VAL A 85 -2.51 44.13 -24.89
CA VAL A 85 -3.25 45.12 -24.10
C VAL A 85 -4.42 45.69 -24.91
N THR A 86 -4.18 46.04 -26.17
CA THR A 86 -5.17 46.76 -26.99
C THR A 86 -6.01 45.86 -27.90
N GLY A 87 -5.65 44.57 -28.05
CA GLY A 87 -6.33 43.61 -28.92
C GLY A 87 -6.21 43.87 -30.43
N ALA A 88 -5.57 44.98 -30.84
CA ALA A 88 -5.38 45.36 -32.23
C ALA A 88 -4.44 44.38 -32.96
N THR A 89 -4.71 44.09 -34.23
CA THR A 89 -3.85 43.22 -35.05
C THR A 89 -2.48 43.85 -35.30
N VAL A 90 -1.42 43.09 -35.05
CA VAL A 90 -0.02 43.52 -35.22
C VAL A 90 0.59 42.75 -36.41
N PRO A 91 1.00 43.42 -37.49
CA PRO A 91 1.66 42.75 -38.61
C PRO A 91 3.13 42.43 -38.30
N GLY A 92 3.55 41.19 -38.56
CA GLY A 92 4.94 40.73 -38.43
C GLY A 92 5.07 39.38 -37.70
N GLU A 93 6.25 38.76 -37.79
CA GLU A 93 6.53 37.53 -37.03
C GLU A 93 6.68 37.82 -35.53
N ALA A 94 5.96 37.06 -34.70
CA ALA A 94 6.03 37.16 -33.24
C ALA A 94 6.90 36.04 -32.65
N LYS A 95 7.89 36.41 -31.82
CA LYS A 95 8.70 35.45 -31.08
C LYS A 95 7.92 34.92 -29.87
N VAL A 96 7.31 33.74 -30.03
CA VAL A 96 6.55 33.05 -28.97
C VAL A 96 7.40 32.78 -27.73
N LEU A 97 6.90 33.18 -26.57
CA LEU A 97 7.47 32.94 -25.25
C LEU A 97 7.05 31.56 -24.74
N LYS A 98 8.01 30.79 -24.25
CA LYS A 98 7.81 29.38 -23.85
C LYS A 98 8.19 29.18 -22.38
N PRO A 99 7.30 29.47 -21.42
CA PRO A 99 7.56 29.19 -20.02
C PRO A 99 7.77 27.68 -19.80
N ASN A 100 8.68 27.35 -18.87
CA ASN A 100 8.91 25.97 -18.42
C ASN A 100 7.73 25.47 -17.56
N SER A 101 7.69 24.17 -17.27
CA SER A 101 6.61 23.54 -16.48
C SER A 101 6.45 24.17 -15.10
N GLY A 102 7.56 24.51 -14.43
CA GLY A 102 7.57 25.11 -13.09
C GLY A 102 7.01 26.54 -13.05
N VAL A 103 7.23 27.33 -14.12
CA VAL A 103 6.64 28.67 -14.30
C VAL A 103 5.17 28.56 -14.69
N ARG A 104 4.82 27.65 -15.61
CA ARG A 104 3.42 27.38 -15.99
C ARG A 104 2.54 27.04 -14.79
N GLY A 105 3.05 26.28 -13.82
CA GLY A 105 2.32 25.99 -12.58
C GLY A 105 1.94 27.24 -11.78
N LEU A 106 2.86 28.21 -11.66
CA LEU A 106 2.59 29.48 -10.98
C LEU A 106 1.57 30.33 -11.75
N ILE A 107 1.67 30.37 -13.10
CA ILE A 107 0.69 31.06 -13.95
C ILE A 107 -0.70 30.41 -13.80
N SER A 108 -0.78 29.08 -13.79
CA SER A 108 -2.05 28.36 -13.58
C SER A 108 -2.65 28.60 -12.20
N ALA A 109 -1.84 28.76 -11.15
CA ALA A 109 -2.33 29.13 -9.82
C ALA A 109 -2.93 30.56 -9.80
N ALA A 110 -2.25 31.53 -10.43
CA ALA A 110 -2.76 32.90 -10.55
C ALA A 110 -3.98 33.03 -11.48
N LEU A 111 -4.15 32.12 -12.45
CA LEU A 111 -5.31 32.07 -13.33
C LEU A 111 -6.60 31.67 -12.62
N VAL A 112 -6.52 31.01 -11.46
CA VAL A 112 -7.69 30.52 -10.69
C VAL A 112 -8.73 31.60 -10.48
N GLN A 113 -8.33 32.79 -10.00
CA GLN A 113 -9.26 33.89 -9.69
C GLN A 113 -10.04 34.39 -10.92
N PHE A 114 -9.46 34.28 -12.12
CA PHE A 114 -10.11 34.69 -13.37
C PHE A 114 -10.99 33.57 -13.95
N GLN A 115 -10.63 32.32 -13.71
CA GLN A 115 -11.27 31.15 -14.33
C GLN A 115 -12.44 30.57 -13.51
N LEU A 116 -12.55 30.87 -12.20
CA LEU A 116 -13.61 30.34 -11.33
C LEU A 116 -15.03 30.80 -11.71
N THR A 117 -15.17 31.98 -12.33
CA THR A 117 -16.46 32.56 -12.75
C THR A 117 -16.66 32.55 -14.27
N ASP A 118 -15.76 31.90 -15.01
CA ASP A 118 -15.79 31.84 -16.47
C ASP A 118 -17.06 31.11 -16.98
N PRO A 119 -17.73 31.59 -18.05
CA PRO A 119 -18.88 30.92 -18.63
C PRO A 119 -18.60 29.48 -19.12
N ASP A 120 -17.37 29.15 -19.51
CA ASP A 120 -16.97 27.82 -19.99
C ASP A 120 -16.68 26.85 -18.81
N PRO A 121 -17.45 25.74 -18.66
CA PRO A 121 -17.21 24.73 -17.63
C PRO A 121 -15.83 24.05 -17.72
N ALA A 122 -15.17 24.03 -18.88
CA ALA A 122 -13.82 23.50 -19.01
C ALA A 122 -12.78 24.38 -18.29
N ARG A 123 -12.98 25.71 -18.32
CA ARG A 123 -12.11 26.68 -17.64
C ARG A 123 -12.33 26.64 -16.13
N ARG A 124 -13.59 26.60 -15.68
CA ARG A 124 -13.90 26.38 -14.25
C ARG A 124 -13.30 25.07 -13.72
N ARG A 125 -13.37 23.97 -14.50
CA ARG A 125 -12.70 22.70 -14.15
C ARG A 125 -11.18 22.84 -14.05
N ALA A 126 -10.54 23.54 -14.99
CA ALA A 126 -9.09 23.77 -14.95
C ALA A 126 -8.65 24.56 -13.72
N ALA A 127 -9.44 25.55 -13.28
CA ALA A 127 -9.21 26.29 -12.03
C ALA A 127 -9.26 25.36 -10.80
N LEU A 128 -10.30 24.53 -10.69
CA LEU A 128 -10.44 23.55 -9.60
C LEU A 128 -9.31 22.50 -9.61
N GLU A 129 -8.84 22.09 -10.79
CA GLU A 129 -7.65 21.24 -10.89
C GLU A 129 -6.36 21.94 -10.48
N ALA A 130 -6.19 23.24 -10.77
CA ALA A 130 -5.03 24.01 -10.34
C ALA A 130 -5.00 24.14 -8.80
N ILE A 131 -6.13 24.49 -8.18
CA ILE A 131 -6.32 24.49 -6.71
C ILE A 131 -5.95 23.13 -6.12
N ALA A 132 -6.46 22.03 -6.70
CA ALA A 132 -6.20 20.69 -6.20
C ALA A 132 -4.72 20.25 -6.27
N ARG A 133 -3.91 20.84 -7.17
CA ARG A 133 -2.48 20.52 -7.32
C ARG A 133 -1.58 21.39 -6.45
N GLN A 134 -1.97 22.64 -6.23
CA GLN A 134 -1.20 23.59 -5.40
C GLN A 134 -2.19 24.46 -4.60
N PRO A 135 -2.71 23.95 -3.47
CA PRO A 135 -3.58 24.69 -2.58
C PRO A 135 -2.85 25.91 -1.99
N ASP A 136 -3.54 27.04 -1.90
CA ASP A 136 -3.00 28.28 -1.33
C ASP A 136 -4.09 29.11 -0.63
N ALA A 137 -3.71 29.90 0.38
CA ALA A 137 -4.63 30.73 1.15
C ALA A 137 -5.39 31.76 0.29
N SER A 138 -4.75 32.34 -0.74
CA SER A 138 -5.40 33.30 -1.65
C SER A 138 -6.58 32.69 -2.43
N GLN A 139 -6.51 31.38 -2.72
CA GLN A 139 -7.54 30.67 -3.47
C GLN A 139 -8.83 30.48 -2.65
N LEU A 140 -8.73 30.43 -1.32
CA LEU A 140 -9.91 30.31 -0.44
C LEU A 140 -10.81 31.54 -0.56
N GLN A 141 -10.23 32.74 -0.65
CA GLN A 141 -11.00 33.97 -0.83
C GLN A 141 -11.63 34.03 -2.22
N ALA A 142 -10.88 33.69 -3.27
CA ALA A 142 -11.41 33.62 -4.64
C ALA A 142 -12.58 32.63 -4.77
N LEU A 143 -12.56 31.50 -4.04
CA LEU A 143 -13.66 30.53 -3.98
C LEU A 143 -14.89 31.03 -3.21
N ARG A 144 -14.72 31.92 -2.23
CA ARG A 144 -15.82 32.56 -1.47
C ARG A 144 -16.53 33.64 -2.28
N GLU A 145 -15.78 34.38 -3.08
CA GLU A 145 -16.29 35.48 -3.92
C GLU A 145 -16.88 34.97 -5.25
N ALA A 146 -16.47 33.78 -5.71
CA ALA A 146 -17.01 33.15 -6.90
C ALA A 146 -18.51 32.85 -6.79
N ALA A 147 -19.25 33.09 -7.87
CA ALA A 147 -20.66 32.78 -7.97
C ALA A 147 -20.95 31.27 -7.70
N PRO A 148 -22.16 30.91 -7.24
CA PRO A 148 -22.56 29.51 -7.08
C PRO A 148 -22.38 28.70 -8.39
N GLU A 149 -21.74 27.54 -8.28
CA GLU A 149 -21.51 26.65 -9.43
C GLU A 149 -22.82 25.96 -9.84
N THR A 150 -23.08 25.91 -11.15
CA THR A 150 -24.31 25.40 -11.75
C THR A 150 -24.20 23.95 -12.20
N ASP A 151 -22.99 23.47 -12.50
CA ASP A 151 -22.72 22.06 -12.81
C ASP A 151 -22.61 21.24 -11.50
N PRO A 152 -23.46 20.21 -11.27
CA PRO A 152 -23.45 19.47 -10.00
C PRO A 152 -22.13 18.76 -9.67
N ALA A 153 -21.37 18.32 -10.68
CA ALA A 153 -20.10 17.62 -10.48
C ALA A 153 -18.97 18.61 -10.17
N LEU A 154 -18.96 19.77 -10.84
CA LEU A 154 -18.04 20.86 -10.50
C LEU A 154 -18.37 21.46 -9.13
N ALA A 155 -19.64 21.62 -8.77
CA ALA A 155 -20.07 22.11 -7.46
C ALA A 155 -19.57 21.18 -6.34
N ALA A 156 -19.81 19.87 -6.45
CA ALA A 156 -19.30 18.90 -5.48
C ALA A 156 -17.75 18.90 -5.38
N ARG A 157 -17.04 19.07 -6.51
CA ARG A 157 -15.58 19.18 -6.50
C ARG A 157 -15.09 20.48 -5.86
N ARG A 158 -15.74 21.61 -6.15
CA ARG A 158 -15.46 22.92 -5.58
C ARG A 158 -15.67 22.90 -4.07
N ASP A 159 -16.83 22.47 -3.61
CA ASP A 159 -17.21 22.47 -2.20
C ASP A 159 -16.32 21.50 -1.38
N ARG A 160 -15.78 20.44 -2.00
CA ARG A 160 -14.70 19.62 -1.41
C ARG A 160 -13.40 20.42 -1.25
N LEU A 161 -12.93 21.08 -2.32
CA LEU A 161 -11.67 21.84 -2.31
C LEU A 161 -11.73 23.04 -1.36
N THR A 162 -12.84 23.76 -1.33
CA THR A 162 -13.10 24.82 -0.34
C THR A 162 -12.93 24.30 1.09
N ARG A 163 -13.48 23.12 1.41
CA ARG A 163 -13.32 22.52 2.74
C ARG A 163 -11.88 22.12 3.04
N LEU A 164 -11.14 21.56 2.08
CA LEU A 164 -9.69 21.30 2.26
C LEU A 164 -8.91 22.59 2.54
N LEU A 165 -9.18 23.66 1.79
CA LEU A 165 -8.54 24.96 1.98
C LEU A 165 -8.92 25.60 3.32
N ILE A 166 -10.17 25.49 3.77
CA ILE A 166 -10.60 25.98 5.10
C ILE A 166 -9.74 25.36 6.20
N ILE A 167 -9.57 24.04 6.20
CA ILE A 167 -8.80 23.33 7.24
C ILE A 167 -7.37 23.87 7.37
N GLY A 168 -6.71 24.15 6.24
CA GLY A 168 -5.33 24.63 6.19
C GLY A 168 -5.13 26.14 6.34
N HIS A 169 -6.11 26.97 5.98
CA HIS A 169 -5.89 28.42 5.75
C HIS A 169 -6.97 29.36 6.31
N ASP A 170 -8.08 28.87 6.87
CA ASP A 170 -9.07 29.75 7.49
C ASP A 170 -8.53 30.38 8.79
N GLU A 171 -9.01 31.57 9.14
CA GLU A 171 -8.72 32.21 10.42
C GLU A 171 -9.70 31.76 11.51
N ASN A 172 -10.94 31.38 11.14
CA ASN A 172 -11.98 30.98 12.10
C ASN A 172 -11.81 29.51 12.53
N PRO A 173 -11.50 29.21 13.82
CA PRO A 173 -11.32 27.84 14.29
C PRO A 173 -12.58 26.98 14.17
N GLU A 174 -13.77 27.55 14.34
CA GLU A 174 -15.04 26.82 14.22
C GLU A 174 -15.28 26.33 12.78
N ALA A 175 -14.95 27.17 11.79
CA ALA A 175 -15.03 26.79 10.38
C ALA A 175 -14.05 25.65 10.04
N ARG A 176 -12.84 25.68 10.62
CA ARG A 176 -11.82 24.63 10.46
C ARG A 176 -12.27 23.31 11.06
N LEU A 177 -12.82 23.33 12.28
CA LEU A 177 -13.37 22.16 12.95
C LEU A 177 -14.53 21.55 12.14
N ALA A 178 -15.52 22.35 11.76
CA ALA A 178 -16.65 21.91 10.94
C ALA A 178 -16.18 21.34 9.59
N ALA A 179 -15.15 21.91 8.97
CA ALA A 179 -14.56 21.39 7.75
C ALA A 179 -13.91 20.01 7.97
N ILE A 180 -13.09 19.80 9.02
CA ILE A 180 -12.51 18.49 9.36
C ILE A 180 -13.62 17.44 9.57
N GLU A 181 -14.62 17.76 10.38
CA GLU A 181 -15.72 16.84 10.73
C GLU A 181 -16.55 16.44 9.50
N SER A 182 -16.75 17.37 8.55
CA SER A 182 -17.55 17.13 7.35
C SER A 182 -16.93 16.13 6.33
N PHE A 183 -15.67 15.72 6.51
CA PHE A 183 -15.07 14.61 5.75
C PHE A 183 -15.45 13.23 6.33
N GLY A 184 -15.94 13.15 7.57
CA GLY A 184 -16.60 11.98 8.16
C GLY A 184 -15.84 10.65 8.02
N SER A 185 -16.23 9.85 7.02
CA SER A 185 -15.68 8.51 6.77
C SER A 185 -14.62 8.41 5.67
N GLU A 186 -14.26 9.53 5.03
CA GLU A 186 -13.32 9.54 3.91
C GLU A 186 -11.88 9.18 4.32
N THR A 187 -11.13 8.59 3.38
CA THR A 187 -9.73 8.10 3.55
C THR A 187 -8.83 8.59 2.42
N SER A 188 -9.05 9.80 1.91
CA SER A 188 -8.34 10.29 0.73
C SER A 188 -6.99 10.93 1.07
N ALA A 189 -6.01 10.73 0.18
CA ALA A 189 -4.65 11.23 0.38
C ALA A 189 -4.55 12.77 0.38
N ASP A 190 -5.46 13.48 -0.31
CA ASP A 190 -5.55 14.95 -0.30
C ASP A 190 -5.98 15.48 1.09
N PHE A 191 -6.94 14.83 1.73
CA PHE A 191 -7.36 15.13 3.10
C PHE A 191 -6.24 14.81 4.11
N GLN A 192 -5.58 13.66 3.97
CA GLN A 192 -4.42 13.31 4.80
C GLN A 192 -3.29 14.35 4.71
N ALA A 193 -2.99 14.82 3.50
CA ALA A 193 -1.95 15.81 3.24
C ALA A 193 -2.24 17.17 3.89
N VAL A 194 -3.51 17.55 4.05
CA VAL A 194 -3.93 18.79 4.74
C VAL A 194 -3.92 18.62 6.27
N LEU A 195 -4.24 17.44 6.80
CA LEU A 195 -4.21 17.19 8.24
C LEU A 195 -2.79 17.07 8.83
N ASN A 196 -1.84 16.49 8.07
CA ASN A 196 -0.48 16.24 8.56
C ASN A 196 0.27 17.52 9.03
N PRO A 197 0.26 18.66 8.30
CA PRO A 197 0.87 19.91 8.76
C PRO A 197 0.30 20.45 10.09
N LEU A 198 -0.98 20.23 10.37
CA LEU A 198 -1.61 20.65 11.64
C LEU A 198 -1.02 19.90 12.85
N LEU A 199 -0.48 18.69 12.62
CA LEU A 199 0.16 17.87 13.62
C LEU A 199 1.69 17.93 13.56
N ALA A 200 2.26 18.83 12.76
CA ALA A 200 3.69 19.11 12.81
C ALA A 200 4.04 19.70 14.19
N THR A 201 5.10 19.17 14.80
CA THR A 201 5.61 19.66 16.08
C THR A 201 6.93 20.41 15.90
N ARG A 202 7.16 21.39 16.78
CA ARG A 202 8.47 22.02 16.99
C ARG A 202 8.92 21.73 18.42
N ARG A 203 10.15 21.28 18.58
CA ARG A 203 10.79 21.09 19.88
C ARG A 203 11.20 22.44 20.44
N VAL A 204 10.93 22.69 21.71
CA VAL A 204 11.31 23.93 22.40
C VAL A 204 11.92 23.65 23.76
N ALA A 205 12.81 24.53 24.20
CA ALA A 205 13.28 24.65 25.57
C ALA A 205 12.91 26.05 26.09
N ALA A 206 12.40 26.14 27.32
CA ALA A 206 12.00 27.40 27.94
C ALA A 206 12.03 27.30 29.47
N ALA A 207 12.26 28.42 30.18
CA ALA A 207 12.21 28.43 31.65
C ALA A 207 10.80 28.06 32.18
N SER A 208 9.75 28.47 31.46
CA SER A 208 8.39 27.98 31.61
C SER A 208 7.74 27.79 30.24
N LEU A 209 6.85 26.81 30.12
CA LEU A 209 6.02 26.64 28.93
C LEU A 209 4.87 27.67 28.96
N PRO A 210 4.48 28.28 27.83
CA PRO A 210 3.35 29.21 27.81
C PRO A 210 2.04 28.51 28.16
N GLU A 211 1.19 29.12 29.00
CA GLU A 211 -0.05 28.51 29.49
C GLU A 211 -1.04 28.15 28.36
N GLU A 212 -1.06 28.95 27.28
CA GLU A 212 -1.90 28.72 26.10
C GLU A 212 -1.21 27.87 25.01
N ALA A 213 -0.01 27.34 25.24
CA ALA A 213 0.70 26.55 24.25
C ALA A 213 0.04 25.18 24.04
N ASN A 214 -0.18 24.81 22.78
CA ASN A 214 -0.68 23.48 22.42
C ASN A 214 0.45 22.43 22.50
N ILE A 215 0.63 21.86 23.68
CA ILE A 215 1.68 20.87 23.97
C ILE A 215 1.33 19.51 23.34
N ALA A 216 2.23 18.98 22.52
CA ALA A 216 2.12 17.64 21.95
C ALA A 216 2.63 16.57 22.92
N ALA A 217 3.78 16.82 23.54
CA ALA A 217 4.38 16.02 24.61
C ALA A 217 5.33 16.88 25.45
N GLU A 218 5.32 16.71 26.77
CA GLU A 218 6.43 17.15 27.62
C GLU A 218 7.58 16.14 27.55
N LEU A 219 8.82 16.63 27.55
CA LEU A 219 10.02 15.82 27.38
C LEU A 219 10.91 15.93 28.63
N SER A 220 11.48 14.80 29.05
CA SER A 220 12.45 14.76 30.15
C SER A 220 13.87 14.64 29.59
N PRO A 221 14.81 15.54 29.96
CA PRO A 221 16.22 15.40 29.59
C PRO A 221 16.81 14.05 30.01
N GLY A 222 17.54 13.39 29.12
CA GLY A 222 18.13 12.07 29.35
C GLY A 222 17.18 10.89 29.11
N SER A 223 15.94 11.13 28.66
CA SER A 223 15.05 10.08 28.14
C SER A 223 15.47 9.64 26.74
N GLU A 224 14.94 8.49 26.28
CA GLU A 224 15.13 8.02 24.89
C GLU A 224 14.60 9.01 23.85
N ALA A 225 13.55 9.77 24.20
CA ALA A 225 12.93 10.78 23.32
C ALA A 225 13.68 12.13 23.31
N LEU A 226 14.53 12.39 24.30
CA LEU A 226 15.35 13.60 24.43
C LEU A 226 16.67 13.29 25.16
N PRO A 227 17.71 12.84 24.44
CA PRO A 227 19.04 12.62 24.99
C PRO A 227 19.62 13.88 25.64
N ARG A 228 20.38 13.72 26.72
CA ARG A 228 20.88 14.84 27.54
C ARG A 228 21.70 15.88 26.76
N ALA A 229 22.47 15.44 25.76
CA ALA A 229 23.24 16.34 24.88
C ALA A 229 22.34 17.17 23.94
N GLU A 230 21.26 16.58 23.43
CA GLU A 230 20.27 17.28 22.59
C GLU A 230 19.49 18.30 23.41
N ALA A 231 19.08 17.92 24.64
CA ALA A 231 18.43 18.83 25.57
C ALA A 231 19.29 20.08 25.85
N TYR A 232 20.60 19.91 26.07
CA TYR A 232 21.48 21.06 26.31
C TYR A 232 21.71 21.89 25.04
N ALA A 233 21.84 21.26 23.87
CA ALA A 233 21.92 21.97 22.59
C ALA A 233 20.70 22.87 22.35
N LEU A 234 19.48 22.40 22.67
CA LEU A 234 18.25 23.19 22.56
C LEU A 234 18.25 24.42 23.49
N LEU A 235 18.86 24.35 24.68
CA LEU A 235 19.04 25.52 25.54
C LEU A 235 20.03 26.52 24.94
N VAL A 236 21.12 26.04 24.34
CA VAL A 236 22.12 26.88 23.67
C VAL A 236 21.51 27.58 22.45
N ASP A 237 20.79 26.85 21.59
CA ASP A 237 20.10 27.41 20.42
C ASP A 237 19.00 28.41 20.81
N ALA A 238 18.35 28.22 21.96
CA ALA A 238 17.39 29.17 22.52
C ALA A 238 18.03 30.37 23.24
N GLY A 239 19.36 30.41 23.38
CA GLY A 239 20.09 31.44 24.12
C GLY A 239 19.90 31.38 25.65
N LEU A 240 19.45 30.24 26.17
CA LEU A 240 19.15 29.97 27.59
C LEU A 240 20.34 29.34 28.33
N ALA A 241 21.31 28.78 27.61
CA ALA A 241 22.58 28.28 28.14
C ALA A 241 23.77 28.73 27.28
N PRO A 242 24.97 28.92 27.87
CA PRO A 242 26.17 29.22 27.09
C PRO A 242 26.62 28.00 26.24
N PRO A 243 27.19 28.20 25.04
CA PRO A 243 27.68 27.11 24.21
C PRO A 243 28.85 26.37 24.89
N ARG A 244 28.79 25.04 24.89
CA ARG A 244 29.85 24.17 25.42
C ARG A 244 30.59 23.46 24.27
N PRO A 245 31.93 23.52 24.20
CA PRO A 245 32.71 22.80 23.19
C PRO A 245 32.49 21.29 23.24
N GLY A 246 32.66 20.61 22.11
CA GLY A 246 32.47 19.17 22.02
C GLY A 246 33.48 18.40 22.87
N ASP A 247 33.11 17.18 23.30
CA ASP A 247 33.93 16.35 24.19
C ASP A 247 35.34 16.04 23.62
N ALA A 248 35.48 16.08 22.29
CA ALA A 248 36.75 15.97 21.57
C ALA A 248 37.58 17.27 21.58
N GLU A 249 36.94 18.44 21.50
CA GLU A 249 37.61 19.74 21.58
C GLU A 249 38.12 20.00 22.99
N VAL A 250 37.31 19.70 24.02
CA VAL A 250 37.73 19.75 25.43
C VAL A 250 38.97 18.87 25.64
N LYS A 251 38.98 17.63 25.12
CA LYS A 251 40.15 16.75 25.18
C LYS A 251 41.37 17.31 24.44
N ALA A 252 41.19 17.94 23.28
CA ALA A 252 42.29 18.56 22.54
C ALA A 252 42.90 19.77 23.29
N VAL A 253 42.06 20.61 23.89
CA VAL A 253 42.50 21.75 24.71
C VAL A 253 43.23 21.28 25.96
N LEU A 254 42.71 20.26 26.67
CA LEU A 254 43.37 19.66 27.83
C LEU A 254 44.73 19.03 27.45
N ALA A 255 44.80 18.30 26.34
CA ALA A 255 46.04 17.69 25.85
C ALA A 255 47.12 18.73 25.48
N ALA A 256 46.72 19.91 24.99
CA ALA A 256 47.63 21.02 24.70
C ALA A 256 48.23 21.67 25.96
N HIS A 257 47.63 21.47 27.14
CA HIS A 257 48.05 22.02 28.42
C HIS A 257 48.62 20.95 29.39
N LEU A 258 49.10 19.83 28.83
CA LEU A 258 49.75 18.76 29.60
C LEU A 258 51.14 19.17 30.09
N ALA A 259 51.33 19.19 31.40
CA ALA A 259 52.62 19.41 32.06
C ALA A 259 52.83 18.37 33.18
N ASP A 260 54.02 17.77 33.26
CA ASP A 260 54.43 16.85 34.34
C ASP A 260 53.44 15.70 34.66
N GLY A 261 52.70 15.23 33.64
CA GLY A 261 51.72 14.15 33.78
C GLY A 261 50.35 14.59 34.34
N GLN A 262 50.10 15.89 34.45
CA GLN A 262 48.85 16.47 34.92
C GLN A 262 48.34 17.58 33.96
N VAL A 263 47.04 17.87 34.04
CA VAL A 263 46.40 19.01 33.37
C VAL A 263 45.54 19.73 34.41
N GLY A 264 45.74 21.03 34.62
CA GLY A 264 44.96 21.78 35.63
C GLY A 264 45.05 21.24 37.06
N GLY A 265 46.13 20.51 37.41
CA GLY A 265 46.29 19.84 38.71
C GLY A 265 45.61 18.45 38.81
N VAL A 266 45.00 17.95 37.73
CA VAL A 266 44.40 16.62 37.66
C VAL A 266 45.33 15.64 36.93
N PRO A 267 45.64 14.45 37.49
CA PRO A 267 46.45 13.43 36.81
C PRO A 267 45.81 12.92 35.52
N VAL A 268 46.61 12.72 34.46
CA VAL A 268 46.12 12.22 33.16
C VAL A 268 45.36 10.89 33.27
N ALA A 269 45.74 10.02 34.21
CA ALA A 269 45.07 8.75 34.46
C ALA A 269 43.58 8.92 34.87
N GLU A 270 43.24 10.05 35.48
CA GLU A 270 41.88 10.37 35.95
C GLU A 270 41.06 11.12 34.89
N LEU A 271 41.68 11.70 33.86
CA LEU A 271 41.00 12.39 32.74
C LEU A 271 40.20 11.45 31.82
N SER A 272 40.13 10.16 32.13
CA SER A 272 39.15 9.24 31.55
C SER A 272 37.72 9.52 32.07
N ASP A 273 37.60 10.05 33.29
CA ASP A 273 36.34 10.49 33.89
C ASP A 273 35.94 11.89 33.35
N PRO A 274 34.71 12.06 32.82
CA PRO A 274 34.20 13.38 32.39
C PRO A 274 34.24 14.46 33.48
N ALA A 275 33.94 14.13 34.74
CA ALA A 275 33.94 15.11 35.83
C ALA A 275 35.36 15.64 36.11
N ARG A 276 36.34 14.73 36.16
CA ARG A 276 37.76 15.08 36.35
C ARG A 276 38.34 15.87 35.18
N ARG A 277 37.79 15.72 33.97
CA ARG A 277 38.12 16.59 32.81
C ARG A 277 37.56 18.00 32.97
N ASP A 278 36.34 18.13 33.47
CA ASP A 278 35.72 19.43 33.72
C ASP A 278 36.45 20.17 34.86
N ASP A 279 36.84 19.48 35.95
CA ASP A 279 37.71 20.01 37.01
C ASP A 279 39.01 20.60 36.43
N ALA A 280 39.71 19.81 35.61
CA ALA A 280 40.98 20.18 34.98
C ALA A 280 40.84 21.40 34.07
N TYR A 281 39.73 21.47 33.33
CA TYR A 281 39.44 22.59 32.44
C TYR A 281 39.08 23.86 33.23
N ALA A 282 38.26 23.73 34.28
CA ALA A 282 37.90 24.83 35.17
C ALA A 282 39.12 25.42 35.88
N ALA A 283 40.07 24.58 36.30
CA ALA A 283 41.33 25.02 36.88
C ALA A 283 42.20 25.83 35.90
N LEU A 284 42.30 25.40 34.62
CA LEU A 284 42.97 26.17 33.57
C LEU A 284 42.24 27.50 33.25
N ALA A 285 40.91 27.50 33.30
CA ALA A 285 40.11 28.72 33.10
C ALA A 285 40.31 29.72 34.25
N ALA A 286 40.34 29.25 35.49
CA ALA A 286 40.63 30.07 36.68
C ALA A 286 42.07 30.61 36.68
N ALA A 287 43.02 29.87 36.10
CA ALA A 287 44.38 30.33 35.84
C ALA A 287 44.52 31.27 34.61
N GLY A 288 43.40 31.59 33.94
CA GLY A 288 43.38 32.48 32.76
C GLY A 288 44.05 31.90 31.51
N THR A 289 44.30 30.59 31.47
CA THR A 289 45.02 29.91 30.37
C THR A 289 44.09 29.50 29.24
N VAL A 290 42.81 29.23 29.55
CA VAL A 290 41.75 28.93 28.57
C VAL A 290 40.50 29.76 28.88
N ALA A 291 39.61 29.93 27.90
CA ALA A 291 38.32 30.58 28.12
C ALA A 291 37.41 29.68 28.97
N ALA A 292 36.66 30.25 29.92
CA ALA A 292 35.72 29.48 30.73
C ALA A 292 34.60 28.85 29.89
N ILE A 293 34.22 27.62 30.24
CA ILE A 293 33.09 26.87 29.64
C ILE A 293 32.11 26.45 30.74
N ALA A 294 30.88 26.11 30.36
CA ALA A 294 29.93 25.50 31.30
C ALA A 294 30.41 24.11 31.76
N THR A 295 30.49 23.93 33.07
CA THR A 295 30.80 22.67 33.75
C THR A 295 29.64 21.67 33.64
N ALA A 296 29.88 20.41 33.99
CA ALA A 296 28.82 19.40 34.05
C ALA A 296 27.74 19.73 35.10
N GLU A 297 28.08 20.49 36.14
CA GLU A 297 27.14 20.98 37.15
C GLU A 297 26.25 22.09 36.57
N ASP A 298 26.83 23.09 35.88
CA ASP A 298 26.08 24.13 35.15
C ASP A 298 25.13 23.51 34.10
N VAL A 299 25.57 22.46 33.40
CA VAL A 299 24.73 21.69 32.46
C VAL A 299 23.60 20.97 33.18
N THR A 300 23.80 20.49 34.40
CA THR A 300 22.74 19.85 35.20
C THR A 300 21.71 20.88 35.65
N GLU A 301 22.17 21.97 36.28
CA GLU A 301 21.30 23.05 36.75
C GLU A 301 20.51 23.69 35.60
N ALA A 302 21.13 23.93 34.44
CA ALA A 302 20.45 24.45 33.27
C ALA A 302 19.35 23.50 32.74
N LEU A 303 19.58 22.18 32.77
CA LEU A 303 18.57 21.20 32.35
C LEU A 303 17.43 21.04 33.35
N ASP A 304 17.72 21.10 34.65
CA ASP A 304 16.72 20.93 35.72
C ASP A 304 15.86 22.19 35.93
N SER A 305 16.41 23.38 35.63
CA SER A 305 15.71 24.67 35.71
C SER A 305 14.82 25.00 34.51
N HIS A 306 14.88 24.21 33.43
CA HIS A 306 14.17 24.44 32.18
C HIS A 306 13.21 23.31 31.82
N ARG A 307 12.19 23.64 31.03
CA ARG A 307 11.17 22.71 30.55
C ARG A 307 11.33 22.51 29.04
N PHE A 308 11.17 21.25 28.63
CA PHE A 308 11.29 20.82 27.25
C PHE A 308 9.95 20.24 26.80
N ALA A 309 9.50 20.64 25.62
CA ALA A 309 8.27 20.14 25.05
C ALA A 309 8.34 20.13 23.52
N ASP A 310 7.64 19.18 22.92
CA ASP A 310 7.22 19.28 21.54
C ASP A 310 5.88 20.05 21.52
N LEU A 311 5.84 21.21 20.88
CA LEU A 311 4.63 22.04 20.70
C LEU A 311 4.08 21.84 19.29
N TYR A 312 2.76 21.82 19.12
CA TYR A 312 2.17 21.86 17.79
C TYR A 312 2.41 23.19 17.10
N ALA A 313 2.59 23.14 15.78
CA ALA A 313 2.58 24.33 14.92
C ALA A 313 1.19 24.99 14.90
N GLU A 314 0.12 24.19 15.00
CA GLU A 314 -1.26 24.65 15.17
C GLU A 314 -1.52 25.02 16.66
N PRO A 315 -1.80 26.30 16.99
CA PRO A 315 -2.06 26.71 18.36
C PRO A 315 -3.39 26.20 18.92
N ASN A 316 -4.38 25.84 18.09
CA ASN A 316 -5.67 25.41 18.60
C ASN A 316 -5.70 23.89 18.94
N ALA A 317 -5.81 23.59 20.24
CA ALA A 317 -5.90 22.21 20.75
C ALA A 317 -7.13 21.44 20.23
N GLN A 318 -8.24 22.11 19.94
CA GLN A 318 -9.43 21.47 19.36
C GLN A 318 -9.14 21.03 17.92
N ILE A 319 -8.52 21.89 17.10
CA ILE A 319 -8.17 21.56 15.70
C ILE A 319 -7.20 20.38 15.65
N THR A 320 -6.16 20.40 16.48
CA THR A 320 -5.22 19.25 16.54
C THR A 320 -5.87 17.98 17.08
N SER A 321 -6.82 18.06 18.03
CA SER A 321 -7.54 16.87 18.50
C SER A 321 -8.51 16.30 17.44
N ALA A 322 -9.19 17.16 16.67
CA ALA A 322 -9.99 16.76 15.52
C ALA A 322 -9.14 16.14 14.41
N ALA A 323 -7.99 16.73 14.06
CA ALA A 323 -7.04 16.15 13.10
C ALA A 323 -6.46 14.81 13.59
N ARG A 324 -6.07 14.71 14.88
CA ARG A 324 -5.65 13.47 15.56
C ARG A 324 -6.75 12.39 15.50
N ALA A 325 -8.02 12.76 15.60
CA ALA A 325 -9.15 11.84 15.53
C ALA A 325 -9.45 11.39 14.08
N ALA A 326 -9.45 12.32 13.13
CA ALA A 326 -9.65 12.04 11.71
C ALA A 326 -8.58 11.09 11.16
N LEU A 327 -7.29 11.37 11.39
CA LEU A 327 -6.19 10.48 10.94
C LEU A 327 -6.25 9.08 11.56
N ARG A 328 -6.58 8.96 12.85
CA ARG A 328 -6.80 7.63 13.48
C ARG A 328 -8.02 6.91 12.88
N GLY A 329 -9.08 7.64 12.56
CA GLY A 329 -10.25 7.12 11.85
C GLY A 329 -9.91 6.62 10.45
N MET A 330 -9.04 7.34 9.72
CA MET A 330 -8.53 6.92 8.40
C MET A 330 -7.68 5.65 8.54
N GLN A 331 -6.65 5.65 9.39
CA GLN A 331 -5.75 4.51 9.62
C GLN A 331 -6.49 3.23 10.06
N THR A 332 -7.50 3.36 10.93
CA THR A 332 -8.30 2.20 11.35
C THR A 332 -9.18 1.66 10.22
N ARG A 333 -9.80 2.53 9.40
CA ARG A 333 -10.59 2.11 8.22
C ARG A 333 -9.71 1.48 7.14
N GLU A 334 -8.56 2.08 6.83
CA GLU A 334 -7.57 1.53 5.91
C GLU A 334 -7.05 0.18 6.38
N GLY A 335 -6.67 0.05 7.66
CA GLY A 335 -6.25 -1.21 8.26
C GLY A 335 -7.35 -2.28 8.24
N MET A 336 -8.60 -1.91 8.49
CA MET A 336 -9.75 -2.82 8.37
C MET A 336 -10.00 -3.25 6.91
N ALA A 337 -9.87 -2.35 5.94
CA ALA A 337 -10.02 -2.66 4.52
C ALA A 337 -8.90 -3.58 4.02
N GLN A 338 -7.65 -3.29 4.39
CA GLN A 338 -6.48 -4.14 4.09
C GLN A 338 -6.62 -5.53 4.75
N ALA A 339 -7.08 -5.60 5.99
CA ALA A 339 -7.33 -6.86 6.67
C ALA A 339 -8.46 -7.67 6.03
N ALA A 340 -9.53 -7.00 5.56
CA ALA A 340 -10.61 -7.64 4.82
C ALA A 340 -10.13 -8.20 3.47
N ASP A 341 -9.39 -7.40 2.71
CA ASP A 341 -8.82 -7.80 1.41
C ASP A 341 -7.85 -8.99 1.57
N LEU A 342 -6.91 -8.92 2.53
CA LEU A 342 -6.00 -10.02 2.87
C LEU A 342 -6.76 -11.28 3.31
N THR A 343 -7.85 -11.15 4.07
CA THR A 343 -8.68 -12.29 4.50
C THR A 343 -9.39 -12.94 3.32
N LEU A 344 -9.92 -12.14 2.39
CA LEU A 344 -10.53 -12.63 1.14
C LEU A 344 -9.50 -13.31 0.24
N ASP A 345 -8.28 -12.78 0.15
CA ASP A 345 -7.19 -13.34 -0.63
C ASP A 345 -6.67 -14.67 -0.04
N ALA A 346 -6.56 -14.74 1.30
CA ALA A 346 -6.26 -15.96 2.05
C ALA A 346 -7.35 -17.03 1.90
N LEU A 347 -8.62 -16.65 1.99
CA LEU A 347 -9.77 -17.55 1.79
C LEU A 347 -9.82 -18.07 0.34
N SER A 348 -9.53 -17.21 -0.64
CA SER A 348 -9.39 -17.58 -2.06
C SER A 348 -8.29 -18.63 -2.25
N LEU A 349 -7.10 -18.42 -1.66
CA LEU A 349 -5.99 -19.34 -1.78
C LEU A 349 -6.26 -20.68 -1.08
N ALA A 350 -6.85 -20.64 0.13
CA ALA A 350 -7.31 -21.81 0.84
C ALA A 350 -8.36 -22.62 0.04
N SER A 351 -9.22 -21.94 -0.72
CA SER A 351 -10.22 -22.59 -1.59
C SER A 351 -9.58 -23.35 -2.75
N ILE A 352 -8.56 -22.75 -3.38
CA ILE A 352 -7.76 -23.38 -4.44
C ILE A 352 -7.06 -24.64 -3.89
N TYR A 353 -6.38 -24.51 -2.76
CA TYR A 353 -5.67 -25.63 -2.13
C TYR A 353 -6.62 -26.73 -1.65
N PHE A 354 -7.78 -26.37 -1.09
CA PHE A 354 -8.79 -27.35 -0.72
C PHE A 354 -9.35 -28.09 -1.95
N LEU A 355 -9.67 -27.38 -3.03
CA LEU A 355 -10.23 -27.98 -4.26
C LEU A 355 -9.21 -28.89 -4.97
N ALA A 356 -7.92 -28.54 -4.96
CA ALA A 356 -6.85 -29.40 -5.45
C ALA A 356 -6.60 -30.62 -4.53
N ALA A 357 -6.64 -30.42 -3.21
CA ALA A 357 -6.36 -31.44 -2.20
C ALA A 357 -7.51 -32.43 -1.92
N ILE A 358 -8.78 -32.03 -2.09
CA ILE A 358 -9.93 -32.88 -1.70
C ILE A 358 -9.93 -34.23 -2.43
N GLY A 359 -9.58 -34.26 -3.72
CA GLY A 359 -9.44 -35.51 -4.47
C GLY A 359 -8.35 -36.42 -3.89
N LEU A 360 -7.20 -35.84 -3.53
CA LEU A 360 -6.07 -36.54 -2.91
C LEU A 360 -6.41 -37.05 -1.50
N ALA A 361 -7.14 -36.25 -0.71
CA ALA A 361 -7.62 -36.62 0.62
C ALA A 361 -8.53 -37.85 0.58
N ILE A 362 -9.37 -37.94 -0.45
CA ILE A 362 -10.26 -39.08 -0.69
C ILE A 362 -9.45 -40.33 -1.07
N THR A 363 -8.53 -40.22 -2.03
CA THR A 363 -7.74 -41.39 -2.46
C THR A 363 -6.81 -41.89 -1.36
N PHE A 364 -6.09 -40.98 -0.69
CA PHE A 364 -5.13 -41.34 0.34
C PHE A 364 -5.84 -41.83 1.61
N GLY A 365 -6.95 -41.20 2.01
CA GLY A 365 -7.74 -41.59 3.17
C GLY A 365 -8.48 -42.91 3.06
N VAL A 366 -8.65 -43.46 1.85
CA VAL A 366 -9.33 -44.74 1.61
C VAL A 366 -8.36 -45.89 1.33
N MET A 367 -7.23 -45.61 0.66
CA MET A 367 -6.30 -46.65 0.23
C MET A 367 -4.95 -46.64 0.98
N GLY A 368 -4.62 -45.59 1.73
CA GLY A 368 -3.30 -45.45 2.36
C GLY A 368 -2.14 -45.27 1.35
N VAL A 369 -2.46 -45.08 0.08
CA VAL A 369 -1.50 -44.95 -1.03
C VAL A 369 -1.32 -43.48 -1.40
N ILE A 370 -0.06 -43.02 -1.39
CA ILE A 370 0.33 -41.70 -1.91
C ILE A 370 0.39 -41.78 -3.44
N ASN A 371 -0.34 -40.89 -4.12
CA ASN A 371 -0.39 -40.81 -5.58
C ASN A 371 0.26 -39.52 -6.08
N MET A 372 1.50 -39.61 -6.60
CA MET A 372 2.20 -38.44 -7.13
C MET A 372 1.61 -37.96 -8.47
N ALA A 373 0.96 -38.85 -9.24
CA ALA A 373 0.27 -38.49 -10.49
C ALA A 373 -1.02 -37.68 -10.26
N HIS A 374 -1.39 -37.35 -9.01
CA HIS A 374 -2.60 -36.57 -8.72
C HIS A 374 -2.57 -35.17 -9.36
N GLY A 375 -1.40 -34.52 -9.38
CA GLY A 375 -1.21 -33.24 -10.07
C GLY A 375 -1.54 -33.32 -11.55
N GLU A 376 -1.25 -34.44 -12.21
CA GLU A 376 -1.52 -34.60 -13.63
C GLU A 376 -3.01 -34.76 -13.96
N PHE A 377 -3.83 -35.19 -13.00
CA PHE A 377 -5.29 -35.11 -13.17
C PHE A 377 -5.78 -33.65 -13.15
N ILE A 378 -5.14 -32.77 -12.38
CA ILE A 378 -5.40 -31.32 -12.41
C ILE A 378 -4.96 -30.75 -13.78
N MET A 379 -3.76 -31.09 -14.25
CA MET A 379 -3.27 -30.70 -15.58
C MET A 379 -4.20 -31.18 -16.72
N MET A 380 -4.59 -32.45 -16.73
CA MET A 380 -5.50 -33.00 -17.76
C MET A 380 -6.88 -32.36 -17.70
N GLY A 381 -7.37 -31.98 -16.51
CA GLY A 381 -8.59 -31.20 -16.35
C GLY A 381 -8.50 -29.83 -17.02
N ALA A 382 -7.42 -29.09 -16.75
CA ALA A 382 -7.16 -27.78 -17.34
C ALA A 382 -7.07 -27.84 -18.89
N TYR A 383 -6.32 -28.81 -19.43
CA TYR A 383 -6.27 -29.04 -20.88
C TYR A 383 -7.61 -29.50 -21.46
N THR A 384 -8.42 -30.27 -20.73
CA THR A 384 -9.78 -30.61 -21.19
C THR A 384 -10.65 -29.37 -21.32
N GLY A 385 -10.57 -28.44 -20.36
CA GLY A 385 -11.25 -27.13 -20.45
C GLY A 385 -10.82 -26.33 -21.67
N TYR A 386 -9.50 -26.25 -21.93
CA TYR A 386 -8.95 -25.62 -23.14
C TYR A 386 -9.47 -26.27 -24.44
N VAL A 387 -9.43 -27.60 -24.53
CA VAL A 387 -9.90 -28.33 -25.73
C VAL A 387 -11.40 -28.11 -25.97
N VAL A 388 -12.23 -28.14 -24.92
CA VAL A 388 -13.67 -27.83 -25.06
C VAL A 388 -13.88 -26.39 -25.54
N GLN A 389 -13.08 -25.42 -25.10
CA GLN A 389 -13.14 -24.04 -25.58
C GLN A 389 -12.64 -23.86 -27.03
N THR A 390 -11.76 -24.73 -27.54
CA THR A 390 -11.42 -24.72 -28.99
C THR A 390 -12.52 -25.27 -29.90
N VAL A 391 -13.47 -26.05 -29.35
CA VAL A 391 -14.61 -26.63 -30.09
C VAL A 391 -15.87 -25.79 -29.92
N ILE A 392 -16.10 -25.22 -28.73
CA ILE A 392 -17.28 -24.43 -28.39
C ILE A 392 -16.87 -22.96 -28.21
N ALA A 393 -17.26 -22.12 -29.17
CA ALA A 393 -16.91 -20.69 -29.17
C ALA A 393 -17.59 -19.86 -28.07
N ASP A 394 -18.79 -20.27 -27.61
CA ASP A 394 -19.46 -19.65 -26.46
C ASP A 394 -18.74 -20.07 -25.16
N ARG A 395 -18.08 -19.11 -24.51
CA ARG A 395 -17.30 -19.31 -23.28
C ARG A 395 -18.13 -19.80 -22.09
N THR A 396 -19.43 -19.50 -22.05
CA THR A 396 -20.32 -19.95 -20.97
C THR A 396 -20.72 -21.41 -21.20
N LEU A 397 -21.14 -21.74 -22.43
CA LEU A 397 -21.45 -23.12 -22.81
C LEU A 397 -20.20 -24.01 -22.73
N SER A 398 -19.04 -23.51 -23.15
CA SER A 398 -17.78 -24.25 -23.06
C SER A 398 -17.42 -24.58 -21.62
N LEU A 399 -17.64 -23.68 -20.66
CA LEU A 399 -17.41 -23.94 -19.23
C LEU A 399 -18.38 -24.99 -18.67
N VAL A 400 -19.67 -24.88 -19.01
CA VAL A 400 -20.71 -25.84 -18.57
C VAL A 400 -20.43 -27.26 -19.10
N VAL A 401 -19.89 -27.38 -20.32
CA VAL A 401 -19.49 -28.68 -20.90
C VAL A 401 -18.11 -29.13 -20.39
N ALA A 402 -17.19 -28.20 -20.13
CA ALA A 402 -15.84 -28.51 -19.65
C ALA A 402 -15.83 -29.20 -18.28
N LEU A 403 -16.68 -28.80 -17.34
CA LEU A 403 -16.67 -29.37 -15.98
C LEU A 403 -17.06 -30.87 -15.98
N PRO A 404 -18.17 -31.32 -16.63
CA PRO A 404 -18.45 -32.75 -16.79
C PRO A 404 -17.45 -33.49 -17.69
N ALA A 405 -16.95 -32.86 -18.76
CA ALA A 405 -15.97 -33.48 -19.65
C ALA A 405 -14.63 -33.75 -18.93
N ALA A 406 -14.10 -32.77 -18.20
CA ALA A 406 -12.90 -32.91 -17.39
C ALA A 406 -13.07 -34.02 -16.36
N PHE A 407 -14.20 -34.04 -15.64
CA PHE A 407 -14.53 -35.13 -14.71
C PHE A 407 -14.51 -36.50 -15.39
N ALA A 408 -15.17 -36.65 -16.54
CA ALA A 408 -15.24 -37.93 -17.23
C ALA A 408 -13.86 -38.40 -17.72
N VAL A 409 -13.08 -37.49 -18.33
CA VAL A 409 -11.73 -37.78 -18.82
C VAL A 409 -10.80 -38.20 -17.67
N THR A 410 -10.74 -37.43 -16.58
CA THR A 410 -9.83 -37.74 -15.48
C THR A 410 -10.33 -38.86 -14.58
N PHE A 411 -11.64 -39.08 -14.47
CA PHE A 411 -12.21 -40.29 -13.84
C PHE A 411 -11.78 -41.55 -14.60
N LEU A 412 -11.90 -41.55 -15.94
CA LEU A 412 -11.49 -42.68 -16.77
C LEU A 412 -9.98 -42.90 -16.72
N ALA A 413 -9.17 -41.83 -16.80
CA ALA A 413 -7.72 -41.91 -16.64
C ALA A 413 -7.32 -42.43 -15.24
N GLY A 414 -8.03 -42.01 -14.19
CA GLY A 414 -7.84 -42.52 -12.84
C GLY A 414 -8.16 -44.01 -12.70
N VAL A 415 -9.32 -44.44 -13.23
CA VAL A 415 -9.71 -45.86 -13.28
C VAL A 415 -8.68 -46.70 -14.07
N LEU A 416 -8.16 -46.17 -15.17
CA LEU A 416 -7.14 -46.81 -15.99
C LEU A 416 -5.81 -46.97 -15.21
N LEU A 417 -5.33 -45.88 -14.60
CA LEU A 417 -4.13 -45.90 -13.75
C LEU A 417 -4.28 -46.87 -12.58
N TYR A 418 -5.45 -46.88 -11.93
CA TYR A 418 -5.72 -47.82 -10.84
C TYR A 418 -5.66 -49.27 -11.33
N ARG A 419 -6.33 -49.59 -12.44
CA ARG A 419 -6.44 -50.95 -12.98
C ARG A 419 -5.11 -51.48 -13.53
N LEU A 420 -4.31 -50.64 -14.19
CA LEU A 420 -3.05 -51.03 -14.82
C LEU A 420 -1.87 -51.04 -13.86
N VAL A 421 -1.78 -50.06 -12.94
CA VAL A 421 -0.60 -49.86 -12.09
C VAL A 421 -0.91 -50.14 -10.62
N ILE A 422 -1.81 -49.35 -10.02
CA ILE A 422 -1.97 -49.31 -8.55
C ILE A 422 -2.46 -50.65 -8.01
N ARG A 423 -3.39 -51.33 -8.68
CA ARG A 423 -3.89 -52.66 -8.29
C ARG A 423 -2.77 -53.68 -8.08
N HIS A 424 -1.71 -53.63 -8.90
CA HIS A 424 -0.58 -54.56 -8.84
C HIS A 424 0.41 -54.20 -7.72
N LEU A 425 0.47 -52.94 -7.32
CA LEU A 425 1.44 -52.41 -6.36
C LEU A 425 0.84 -52.03 -4.99
N ALA A 426 -0.48 -52.11 -4.81
CA ALA A 426 -1.21 -51.62 -3.63
C ALA A 426 -0.73 -52.15 -2.26
N LYS A 427 -0.01 -53.29 -2.23
CA LYS A 427 0.61 -53.85 -1.01
C LYS A 427 2.01 -53.31 -0.73
N ARG A 428 2.52 -52.38 -1.55
CA ARG A 428 3.91 -51.89 -1.57
C ARG A 428 3.89 -50.35 -1.76
N PRO A 429 3.78 -49.58 -0.67
CA PRO A 429 3.53 -48.14 -0.75
C PRO A 429 4.68 -47.36 -1.43
N LEU A 430 5.94 -47.74 -1.17
CA LEU A 430 7.11 -47.10 -1.79
C LEU A 430 7.18 -47.35 -3.31
N GLU A 431 6.90 -48.58 -3.75
CA GLU A 431 6.84 -48.91 -5.18
C GLU A 431 5.69 -48.18 -5.89
N THR A 432 4.55 -48.00 -5.21
CA THR A 432 3.42 -47.24 -5.77
C THR A 432 3.72 -45.75 -5.88
N LEU A 433 4.45 -45.17 -4.92
CA LEU A 433 4.94 -43.79 -4.99
C LEU A 433 5.87 -43.61 -6.20
N LEU A 434 6.86 -44.49 -6.37
CA LEU A 434 7.79 -44.45 -7.51
C LEU A 434 7.08 -44.64 -8.86
N ALA A 435 6.14 -45.59 -8.93
CA ALA A 435 5.37 -45.84 -10.15
C ALA A 435 4.45 -44.66 -10.51
N THR A 436 3.79 -44.03 -9.54
CA THR A 436 2.95 -42.84 -9.80
C THR A 436 3.78 -41.60 -10.14
N PHE A 437 5.02 -41.48 -9.64
CA PHE A 437 5.97 -40.46 -10.10
C PHE A 437 6.42 -40.69 -11.55
N GLY A 438 6.75 -41.93 -11.93
CA GLY A 438 7.07 -42.27 -13.33
C GLY A 438 5.90 -42.00 -14.29
N VAL A 439 4.66 -42.29 -13.84
CA VAL A 439 3.44 -41.93 -14.59
C VAL A 439 3.26 -40.41 -14.69
N SER A 440 3.60 -39.63 -13.64
CA SER A 440 3.54 -38.16 -13.70
C SER A 440 4.44 -37.63 -14.82
N ILE A 441 5.72 -38.02 -14.85
CA ILE A 441 6.67 -37.63 -15.90
C ILE A 441 6.15 -38.03 -17.30
N ALA A 442 5.60 -39.24 -17.45
CA ALA A 442 5.03 -39.70 -18.71
C ALA A 442 3.83 -38.84 -19.17
N LEU A 443 2.90 -38.51 -18.27
CA LEU A 443 1.74 -37.67 -18.57
C LEU A 443 2.14 -36.23 -18.92
N GLN A 444 3.10 -35.64 -18.19
CA GLN A 444 3.66 -34.32 -18.53
C GLN A 444 4.29 -34.32 -19.92
N GLN A 445 5.07 -35.35 -20.27
CA GLN A 445 5.68 -35.44 -21.59
C GLN A 445 4.64 -35.67 -22.69
N ILE A 446 3.59 -36.44 -22.43
CA ILE A 446 2.45 -36.59 -23.35
C ILE A 446 1.75 -35.25 -23.58
N ALA A 447 1.51 -34.46 -22.51
CA ALA A 447 0.94 -33.12 -22.64
C ALA A 447 1.83 -32.18 -23.46
N LYS A 448 3.15 -32.19 -23.24
CA LYS A 448 4.13 -31.42 -24.04
C LYS A 448 4.11 -31.82 -25.51
N ASN A 449 3.99 -33.11 -25.81
CA ASN A 449 3.94 -33.61 -27.18
C ASN A 449 2.64 -33.23 -27.91
N ILE A 450 1.50 -33.16 -27.21
CA ILE A 450 0.18 -32.85 -27.80
C ILE A 450 -0.05 -31.33 -27.88
N PHE A 451 0.25 -30.59 -26.81
CA PHE A 451 -0.11 -29.18 -26.66
C PHE A 451 1.08 -28.21 -26.79
N GLY A 452 2.32 -28.72 -26.86
CA GLY A 452 3.54 -27.93 -26.81
C GLY A 452 3.91 -27.49 -25.39
N THR A 453 5.11 -26.90 -25.26
CA THR A 453 5.64 -26.35 -24.00
C THR A 453 5.13 -24.94 -23.66
N GLN A 454 4.36 -24.33 -24.57
CA GLN A 454 3.83 -22.97 -24.39
C GLN A 454 2.53 -22.97 -23.60
N ALA A 455 2.38 -21.96 -22.74
CA ALA A 455 1.16 -21.75 -21.97
C ALA A 455 -0.06 -21.56 -22.88
N ARG A 456 -1.13 -22.32 -22.62
CA ARG A 456 -2.41 -22.19 -23.34
C ARG A 456 -3.38 -21.34 -22.51
N PRO A 457 -4.02 -20.32 -23.11
CA PRO A 457 -5.01 -19.52 -22.41
C PRO A 457 -6.34 -20.28 -22.34
N LEU A 458 -6.89 -20.42 -21.14
CA LEU A 458 -8.27 -20.83 -20.92
C LEU A 458 -9.03 -19.58 -20.45
N THR A 459 -9.87 -19.04 -21.32
CA THR A 459 -10.46 -17.71 -21.16
C THR A 459 -11.79 -17.81 -20.42
N ALA A 460 -11.98 -17.00 -19.39
CA ALA A 460 -13.24 -16.93 -18.65
C ALA A 460 -14.40 -16.35 -19.51
N PRO A 461 -15.66 -16.71 -19.23
CA PRO A 461 -16.82 -15.99 -19.76
C PRO A 461 -16.95 -14.59 -19.13
N ALA A 462 -17.62 -13.66 -19.82
CA ALA A 462 -17.70 -12.24 -19.42
C ALA A 462 -18.19 -11.98 -17.98
N TRP A 463 -19.06 -12.84 -17.43
CA TRP A 463 -19.53 -12.73 -16.04
C TRP A 463 -18.48 -13.12 -14.98
N LEU A 464 -17.36 -13.72 -15.40
CA LEU A 464 -16.20 -14.04 -14.56
C LEU A 464 -14.99 -13.12 -14.80
N GLU A 465 -14.95 -12.34 -15.88
CA GLU A 465 -13.78 -11.51 -16.23
C GLU A 465 -13.55 -10.32 -15.27
N GLY A 466 -14.59 -9.86 -14.57
CA GLY A 466 -14.53 -8.71 -13.67
C GLY A 466 -14.10 -9.02 -12.22
N SER A 467 -14.23 -7.99 -11.37
CA SER A 467 -14.16 -8.10 -9.92
C SER A 467 -15.50 -7.72 -9.27
N ILE A 468 -15.74 -8.26 -8.09
CA ILE A 468 -16.82 -7.85 -7.19
C ILE A 468 -16.19 -6.90 -6.16
N SER A 469 -16.56 -5.62 -6.23
CA SER A 469 -16.11 -4.60 -5.29
C SER A 469 -17.11 -4.42 -4.14
N PHE A 470 -16.59 -4.30 -2.93
CA PHE A 470 -17.32 -3.95 -1.72
C PHE A 470 -16.85 -2.56 -1.27
N GLY A 471 -17.57 -1.53 -1.72
CA GLY A 471 -17.12 -0.14 -1.59
C GLY A 471 -15.98 0.19 -2.57
N GLU A 472 -15.20 1.23 -2.25
CA GLU A 472 -14.11 1.71 -3.10
C GLU A 472 -12.77 0.97 -2.87
N THR A 473 -12.61 0.27 -1.74
CA THR A 473 -11.29 -0.20 -1.28
C THR A 473 -11.07 -1.70 -1.39
N VAL A 474 -12.13 -2.53 -1.30
CA VAL A 474 -12.00 -4.00 -1.30
C VAL A 474 -12.57 -4.54 -2.61
N SER A 475 -11.79 -5.30 -3.39
CA SER A 475 -12.28 -5.92 -4.61
C SER A 475 -11.68 -7.31 -4.85
N ILE A 476 -12.54 -8.30 -5.06
CA ILE A 476 -12.14 -9.69 -5.32
C ILE A 476 -12.50 -10.08 -6.75
N SER A 477 -11.57 -10.68 -7.49
CA SER A 477 -11.86 -11.21 -8.84
C SER A 477 -13.00 -12.25 -8.79
N SER A 478 -13.95 -12.15 -9.71
CA SER A 478 -15.11 -13.05 -9.79
C SER A 478 -14.70 -14.52 -9.95
N ILE A 479 -13.56 -14.80 -10.59
CA ILE A 479 -12.97 -16.16 -10.70
C ILE A 479 -12.66 -16.74 -9.31
N ARG A 480 -12.09 -15.94 -8.39
CA ARG A 480 -11.76 -16.39 -7.03
C ARG A 480 -12.99 -16.75 -6.21
N VAL A 481 -14.05 -15.93 -6.34
CA VAL A 481 -15.36 -16.22 -5.73
C VAL A 481 -15.98 -17.48 -6.33
N ALA A 482 -15.91 -17.66 -7.66
CA ALA A 482 -16.38 -18.87 -8.32
C ALA A 482 -15.64 -20.13 -7.86
N ILE A 483 -14.31 -20.06 -7.65
CA ILE A 483 -13.53 -21.17 -7.08
C ILE A 483 -13.96 -21.49 -5.64
N PHE A 484 -14.22 -20.49 -4.80
CA PHE A 484 -14.75 -20.71 -3.44
C PHE A 484 -16.14 -21.38 -3.46
N VAL A 485 -17.05 -20.89 -4.30
CA VAL A 485 -18.39 -21.49 -4.47
C VAL A 485 -18.27 -22.93 -5.00
N LEU A 486 -17.37 -23.19 -5.96
CA LEU A 486 -17.12 -24.52 -6.50
C LEU A 486 -16.53 -25.47 -5.43
N ALA A 487 -15.59 -24.98 -4.60
CA ALA A 487 -15.03 -25.72 -3.48
C ALA A 487 -16.10 -26.11 -2.44
N LEU A 488 -17.01 -25.19 -2.10
CA LEU A 488 -18.16 -25.47 -1.24
C LEU A 488 -19.14 -26.47 -1.88
N LEU A 489 -19.39 -26.35 -3.18
CA LEU A 489 -20.22 -27.30 -3.93
C LEU A 489 -19.61 -28.70 -3.90
N PHE A 490 -18.31 -28.85 -4.12
CA PHE A 490 -17.62 -30.15 -4.02
C PHE A 490 -17.59 -30.71 -2.60
N LEU A 491 -17.39 -29.87 -1.58
CA LEU A 491 -17.52 -30.30 -0.18
C LEU A 491 -18.94 -30.82 0.10
N GLY A 492 -19.98 -30.09 -0.35
CA GLY A 492 -21.39 -30.48 -0.19
C GLY A 492 -21.72 -31.78 -0.93
N LEU A 493 -21.35 -31.89 -2.20
CA LEU A 493 -21.52 -33.08 -3.04
C LEU A 493 -20.79 -34.28 -2.45
N PHE A 494 -19.55 -34.11 -2.01
CA PHE A 494 -18.78 -35.15 -1.35
C PHE A 494 -19.44 -35.62 -0.05
N LEU A 495 -19.85 -34.69 0.82
CA LEU A 495 -20.52 -35.02 2.07
C LEU A 495 -21.86 -35.74 1.82
N LEU A 496 -22.60 -35.36 0.77
CA LEU A 496 -23.81 -36.06 0.32
C LEU A 496 -23.48 -37.50 -0.13
N ILE A 497 -22.48 -37.67 -1.00
CA ILE A 497 -22.03 -38.98 -1.48
C ILE A 497 -21.65 -39.87 -0.29
N MET A 498 -20.79 -39.39 0.60
CA MET A 498 -20.33 -40.21 1.73
C MET A 498 -21.43 -40.49 2.75
N LYS A 499 -22.21 -39.48 3.18
CA LYS A 499 -23.16 -39.64 4.28
C LYS A 499 -24.46 -40.33 3.84
N ARG A 500 -24.90 -40.18 2.58
CA ARG A 500 -26.23 -40.66 2.14
C ARG A 500 -26.24 -41.72 1.03
N THR A 501 -25.13 -42.01 0.33
CA THR A 501 -25.15 -43.01 -0.76
C THR A 501 -24.61 -44.38 -0.34
N ARG A 502 -25.01 -45.42 -1.10
CA ARG A 502 -24.48 -46.79 -0.94
C ARG A 502 -22.96 -46.85 -1.12
N LEU A 503 -22.39 -46.06 -2.05
CA LEU A 503 -20.94 -45.97 -2.25
C LEU A 503 -20.25 -45.49 -0.98
N GLY A 504 -20.77 -44.44 -0.33
CA GLY A 504 -20.21 -43.92 0.92
C GLY A 504 -20.20 -44.93 2.08
N VAL A 505 -21.23 -45.78 2.17
CA VAL A 505 -21.30 -46.89 3.15
C VAL A 505 -20.27 -47.98 2.80
N GLN A 506 -20.18 -48.38 1.53
CA GLN A 506 -19.24 -49.40 1.07
C GLN A 506 -17.78 -48.95 1.23
N VAL A 507 -17.47 -47.69 0.92
CA VAL A 507 -16.14 -47.10 1.16
C VAL A 507 -15.78 -47.19 2.63
N ARG A 508 -16.66 -46.75 3.56
CA ARG A 508 -16.38 -46.87 5.00
C ARG A 508 -16.16 -48.31 5.46
N ALA A 509 -17.00 -49.25 5.01
CA ALA A 509 -16.85 -50.66 5.34
C ALA A 509 -15.50 -51.22 4.87
N VAL A 510 -15.11 -50.92 3.62
CA VAL A 510 -13.81 -51.32 3.06
C VAL A 510 -12.64 -50.68 3.80
N THR A 511 -12.71 -49.39 4.16
CA THR A 511 -11.63 -48.74 4.95
C THR A 511 -11.45 -49.30 6.36
N GLN A 512 -12.53 -49.81 6.98
CA GLN A 512 -12.48 -50.34 8.34
C GLN A 512 -11.99 -51.79 8.38
N ASN A 513 -12.46 -52.64 7.47
CA ASN A 513 -11.97 -54.02 7.34
C ASN A 513 -12.26 -54.55 5.92
N PRO A 514 -11.28 -54.51 4.99
CA PRO A 514 -11.45 -54.99 3.63
C PRO A 514 -11.85 -56.47 3.54
N GLY A 515 -11.33 -57.31 4.45
CA GLY A 515 -11.63 -58.75 4.47
C GLY A 515 -13.07 -59.04 4.89
N MET A 516 -13.55 -58.38 5.95
CA MET A 516 -14.94 -58.52 6.40
C MET A 516 -15.92 -57.96 5.36
N ALA A 517 -15.58 -56.84 4.70
CA ALA A 517 -16.36 -56.29 3.59
C ALA A 517 -16.45 -57.27 2.40
N ALA A 518 -15.34 -57.95 2.06
CA ALA A 518 -15.32 -58.98 1.01
C ALA A 518 -16.21 -60.18 1.36
N SER A 519 -16.18 -60.67 2.61
CA SER A 519 -17.08 -61.74 3.08
C SER A 519 -18.56 -61.35 3.02
N MET A 520 -18.88 -60.06 3.11
CA MET A 520 -20.24 -59.50 2.94
C MET A 520 -20.60 -59.17 1.48
N GLY A 521 -19.81 -59.65 0.50
CA GLY A 521 -20.08 -59.48 -0.93
C GLY A 521 -19.66 -58.13 -1.53
N ILE A 522 -18.98 -57.26 -0.78
CA ILE A 522 -18.45 -55.99 -1.27
C ILE A 522 -17.06 -56.24 -1.86
N ASN A 523 -16.89 -56.09 -3.18
CA ASN A 523 -15.57 -56.22 -3.83
C ASN A 523 -14.67 -55.01 -3.48
N PRO A 524 -13.59 -55.17 -2.67
CA PRO A 524 -12.79 -54.04 -2.21
C PRO A 524 -12.05 -53.33 -3.34
N ASP A 525 -11.50 -54.07 -4.31
CA ASP A 525 -10.81 -53.51 -5.47
C ASP A 525 -11.73 -52.59 -6.29
N ARG A 526 -13.01 -52.97 -6.45
CA ARG A 526 -13.98 -52.17 -7.21
C ARG A 526 -14.30 -50.87 -6.49
N ILE A 527 -14.42 -50.91 -5.16
CA ILE A 527 -14.66 -49.72 -4.34
C ILE A 527 -13.44 -48.80 -4.35
N ALA A 528 -12.23 -49.35 -4.21
CA ALA A 528 -10.99 -48.60 -4.31
C ALA A 528 -10.82 -47.96 -5.71
N MET A 529 -11.06 -48.72 -6.79
CA MET A 529 -11.03 -48.22 -8.17
C MET A 529 -12.02 -47.07 -8.41
N MET A 530 -13.28 -47.21 -7.94
CA MET A 530 -14.29 -46.15 -8.06
C MET A 530 -13.93 -44.91 -7.22
N THR A 531 -13.33 -45.12 -6.04
CA THR A 531 -12.88 -44.03 -5.17
C THR A 531 -11.69 -43.29 -5.79
N PHE A 532 -10.74 -44.01 -6.39
CA PHE A 532 -9.62 -43.44 -7.12
C PHE A 532 -10.10 -42.63 -8.32
N GLY A 533 -10.98 -43.21 -9.14
CA GLY A 533 -11.64 -42.50 -10.25
C GLY A 533 -12.37 -41.25 -9.80
N LEU A 534 -13.13 -41.30 -8.69
CA LEU A 534 -13.83 -40.13 -8.14
C LEU A 534 -12.87 -39.02 -7.71
N GLY A 535 -11.77 -39.37 -7.02
CA GLY A 535 -10.73 -38.42 -6.63
C GLY A 535 -10.05 -37.77 -7.83
N SER A 536 -9.67 -38.55 -8.84
CA SER A 536 -9.13 -38.06 -10.12
C SER A 536 -10.15 -37.20 -10.89
N GLY A 537 -11.43 -37.57 -10.89
CA GLY A 537 -12.53 -36.80 -11.47
C GLY A 537 -12.65 -35.40 -10.86
N ILE A 538 -12.66 -35.32 -9.53
CA ILE A 538 -12.70 -34.04 -8.81
C ILE A 538 -11.43 -33.21 -9.08
N ALA A 539 -10.25 -33.84 -9.15
CA ALA A 539 -9.01 -33.17 -9.53
C ALA A 539 -9.07 -32.58 -10.96
N GLY A 540 -9.74 -33.25 -11.90
CA GLY A 540 -9.99 -32.72 -13.24
C GLY A 540 -10.85 -31.45 -13.23
N ILE A 541 -11.89 -31.43 -12.39
CA ILE A 541 -12.72 -30.24 -12.20
C ILE A 541 -11.92 -29.11 -11.52
N ALA A 542 -11.09 -29.43 -10.53
CA ALA A 542 -10.14 -28.49 -9.94
C ALA A 542 -9.21 -27.90 -11.02
N GLY A 543 -8.77 -28.73 -11.98
CA GLY A 543 -7.98 -28.34 -13.14
C GLY A 543 -8.63 -27.28 -14.01
N VAL A 544 -9.91 -27.44 -14.37
CA VAL A 544 -10.66 -26.41 -15.13
C VAL A 544 -10.72 -25.10 -14.37
N ALA A 545 -11.01 -25.15 -13.07
CA ALA A 545 -11.15 -23.97 -12.22
C ALA A 545 -9.82 -23.25 -11.98
N ILE A 546 -8.75 -24.00 -11.74
CA ILE A 546 -7.37 -23.48 -11.60
C ILE A 546 -6.88 -22.93 -12.93
N GLY A 547 -7.17 -23.59 -14.06
CA GLY A 547 -6.79 -23.12 -15.40
C GLY A 547 -7.52 -21.85 -15.87
N LEU A 548 -8.62 -21.46 -15.22
CA LEU A 548 -9.25 -20.15 -15.43
C LEU A 548 -8.57 -19.02 -14.63
N PHE A 549 -7.87 -19.37 -13.54
CA PHE A 549 -7.17 -18.44 -12.65
C PHE A 549 -5.68 -18.30 -12.99
N ALA A 550 -5.03 -19.43 -13.30
CA ALA A 550 -3.64 -19.58 -13.70
C ALA A 550 -3.56 -20.05 -15.16
N LYS A 551 -2.38 -19.96 -15.78
CA LYS A 551 -2.19 -20.36 -17.18
C LYS A 551 -2.13 -21.89 -17.32
N VAL A 552 -2.72 -22.46 -18.37
CA VAL A 552 -2.65 -23.91 -18.61
C VAL A 552 -1.28 -24.28 -19.18
N THR A 553 -0.45 -24.95 -18.39
CA THR A 553 0.89 -25.44 -18.74
C THR A 553 0.99 -26.95 -18.51
N SER A 554 2.04 -27.59 -19.05
CA SER A 554 2.31 -29.02 -18.80
C SER A 554 2.90 -29.28 -17.40
N GLU A 555 3.31 -28.22 -16.71
CA GLU A 555 3.87 -28.22 -15.36
C GLU A 555 2.85 -27.83 -14.27
N LEU A 556 1.63 -27.43 -14.66
CA LEU A 556 0.57 -27.03 -13.73
C LEU A 556 0.30 -28.10 -12.66
N GLY A 557 0.44 -29.38 -13.02
CA GLY A 557 0.31 -30.48 -12.07
C GLY A 557 1.38 -30.48 -10.96
N SER A 558 2.63 -30.18 -11.31
CA SER A 558 3.74 -30.10 -10.36
C SER A 558 3.65 -28.88 -9.43
N ASP A 559 3.10 -27.77 -9.89
CA ASP A 559 2.96 -26.54 -9.08
C ASP A 559 2.00 -26.77 -7.90
N TYR A 560 0.92 -27.51 -8.11
CA TYR A 560 -0.14 -27.72 -7.11
C TYR A 560 -0.06 -29.06 -6.35
N ILE A 561 0.66 -30.08 -6.83
CA ILE A 561 0.73 -31.39 -6.13
C ILE A 561 1.37 -31.28 -4.74
N VAL A 562 2.44 -30.49 -4.61
CA VAL A 562 3.16 -30.29 -3.35
C VAL A 562 2.26 -29.64 -2.30
N GLN A 563 1.60 -28.54 -2.67
CA GLN A 563 0.64 -27.83 -1.82
C GLN A 563 -0.59 -28.69 -1.46
N SER A 564 -1.07 -29.49 -2.43
CA SER A 564 -2.18 -30.43 -2.21
C SER A 564 -1.81 -31.52 -1.20
N PHE A 565 -0.62 -32.12 -1.32
CA PHE A 565 -0.14 -33.12 -0.38
C PHE A 565 0.07 -32.55 1.02
N MET A 566 0.73 -31.39 1.11
CA MET A 566 0.90 -30.64 2.36
C MET A 566 -0.44 -30.36 3.05
N THR A 567 -1.45 -29.92 2.28
CA THR A 567 -2.81 -29.67 2.77
C THR A 567 -3.45 -30.90 3.41
N VAL A 568 -3.32 -32.09 2.80
CA VAL A 568 -3.85 -33.34 3.35
C VAL A 568 -3.07 -33.79 4.59
N VAL A 569 -1.73 -33.70 4.58
CA VAL A 569 -0.89 -34.15 5.70
C VAL A 569 -1.05 -33.24 6.92
N VAL A 570 -0.98 -31.92 6.74
CA VAL A 570 -1.22 -30.93 7.80
C VAL A 570 -2.64 -31.06 8.32
N GLY A 571 -3.64 -31.22 7.44
CA GLY A 571 -5.03 -31.38 7.83
C GLY A 571 -5.32 -32.63 8.66
N GLY A 572 -4.66 -33.74 8.34
CA GLY A 572 -4.90 -35.07 8.90
C GLY A 572 -5.44 -36.02 7.82
N VAL A 573 -4.66 -37.06 7.53
CA VAL A 573 -4.92 -37.99 6.41
C VAL A 573 -6.32 -38.61 6.52
N GLY A 574 -7.07 -38.54 5.43
CA GLY A 574 -8.42 -39.11 5.33
C GLY A 574 -9.49 -38.41 6.18
N ASN A 575 -9.20 -37.26 6.78
CA ASN A 575 -10.21 -36.38 7.37
C ASN A 575 -10.39 -35.14 6.49
N ILE A 576 -11.59 -34.92 5.97
CA ILE A 576 -11.86 -33.82 5.02
C ILE A 576 -12.17 -32.51 5.73
N TRP A 577 -12.67 -32.54 6.97
CA TRP A 577 -12.64 -31.36 7.85
C TRP A 577 -11.20 -31.01 8.23
N GLY A 578 -10.36 -32.03 8.42
CA GLY A 578 -8.91 -31.88 8.52
C GLY A 578 -8.32 -31.20 7.29
N THR A 579 -8.61 -31.72 6.09
CA THR A 579 -8.12 -31.18 4.81
C THR A 579 -8.56 -29.72 4.60
N LEU A 580 -9.80 -29.37 4.96
CA LEU A 580 -10.29 -27.99 4.93
C LEU A 580 -9.55 -27.08 5.92
N ALA A 581 -9.31 -27.54 7.15
CA ALA A 581 -8.53 -26.81 8.15
C ALA A 581 -7.05 -26.66 7.74
N GLY A 582 -6.47 -27.68 7.10
CA GLY A 582 -5.13 -27.66 6.54
C GLY A 582 -5.01 -26.66 5.39
N ALA A 583 -6.02 -26.61 4.51
CA ALA A 583 -6.05 -25.66 3.40
C ALA A 583 -6.19 -24.22 3.89
N ALA A 584 -7.03 -23.98 4.90
CA ALA A 584 -7.17 -22.69 5.57
C ALA A 584 -5.87 -22.26 6.26
N LEU A 585 -5.21 -23.18 6.99
CA LEU A 585 -3.94 -22.88 7.65
C LEU A 585 -2.83 -22.55 6.64
N ILE A 586 -2.67 -23.36 5.59
CA ILE A 586 -1.62 -23.15 4.57
C ILE A 586 -1.92 -21.89 3.74
N GLY A 587 -3.15 -21.69 3.27
CA GLY A 587 -3.53 -20.51 2.49
C GLY A 587 -3.39 -19.21 3.29
N GLY A 588 -3.85 -19.21 4.55
CA GLY A 588 -3.73 -18.06 5.45
C GLY A 588 -2.29 -17.77 5.86
N LEU A 589 -1.52 -18.81 6.22
CA LEU A 589 -0.11 -18.63 6.59
C LEU A 589 0.73 -18.16 5.39
N GLN A 590 0.46 -18.65 4.18
CA GLN A 590 1.19 -18.20 2.99
C GLN A 590 0.98 -16.70 2.76
N LYS A 591 -0.28 -16.26 2.78
CA LYS A 591 -0.62 -14.84 2.61
C LYS A 591 -0.08 -13.97 3.75
N GLY A 592 -0.08 -14.47 4.98
CA GLY A 592 0.58 -13.81 6.11
C GLY A 592 2.09 -13.62 5.90
N ILE A 593 2.80 -14.64 5.43
CA ILE A 593 4.25 -14.54 5.17
C ILE A 593 4.55 -13.64 3.96
N GLU A 594 3.72 -13.67 2.91
CA GLU A 594 3.82 -12.77 1.75
C GLU A 594 3.70 -11.29 2.16
N VAL A 595 2.76 -10.95 3.06
CA VAL A 595 2.60 -9.58 3.60
C VAL A 595 3.79 -9.16 4.46
N LEU A 596 4.37 -10.08 5.24
CA LEU A 596 5.56 -9.80 6.05
C LEU A 596 6.86 -9.69 5.21
N ASN A 597 6.89 -10.23 3.98
CA ASN A 597 8.04 -10.17 3.09
C ASN A 597 7.66 -9.81 1.63
N PRO A 598 7.15 -8.59 1.35
CA PRO A 598 6.65 -8.23 0.01
C PRO A 598 7.69 -8.33 -1.11
N GLY A 599 8.98 -8.18 -0.77
CA GLY A 599 10.10 -8.25 -1.72
C GLY A 599 10.58 -9.65 -2.09
N ASN A 600 10.08 -10.73 -1.46
CA ASN A 600 10.56 -12.09 -1.74
C ASN A 600 9.46 -13.15 -1.58
N THR A 601 8.67 -13.36 -2.63
CA THR A 601 7.62 -14.39 -2.68
C THR A 601 8.16 -15.83 -2.58
N LEU A 602 9.41 -16.08 -3.01
CA LEU A 602 10.05 -17.40 -2.87
C LEU A 602 10.35 -17.74 -1.39
N ALA A 603 10.60 -16.72 -0.56
CA ALA A 603 10.76 -16.91 0.88
C ALA A 603 9.48 -17.46 1.50
N ALA A 604 8.28 -17.03 1.06
CA ALA A 604 7.01 -17.55 1.56
C ALA A 604 6.88 -19.07 1.36
N GLN A 605 7.28 -19.59 0.20
CA GLN A 605 7.30 -21.03 -0.06
C GLN A 605 8.34 -21.78 0.82
N THR A 606 9.51 -21.17 1.06
CA THR A 606 10.57 -21.76 1.88
C THR A 606 10.16 -21.82 3.36
N TRP A 607 9.64 -20.72 3.90
CA TRP A 607 9.10 -20.64 5.26
C TRP A 607 7.88 -21.55 5.46
N MET A 608 7.02 -21.70 4.44
CA MET A 608 5.92 -22.66 4.47
C MET A 608 6.42 -24.10 4.62
N ILE A 609 7.42 -24.51 3.83
CA ILE A 609 8.02 -25.86 3.93
C ILE A 609 8.62 -26.07 5.32
N LEU A 610 9.37 -25.10 5.84
CA LEU A 610 9.98 -25.19 7.18
C LEU A 610 8.91 -25.27 8.28
N PHE A 611 7.86 -24.44 8.21
CA PHE A 611 6.73 -24.50 9.13
C PHE A 611 6.06 -25.87 9.10
N ILE A 612 5.83 -26.45 7.92
CA ILE A 612 5.20 -27.77 7.77
C ILE A 612 6.07 -28.88 8.36
N ILE A 613 7.39 -28.84 8.15
CA ILE A 613 8.33 -29.80 8.76
C ILE A 613 8.23 -29.73 10.29
N ILE A 614 8.29 -28.53 10.87
CA ILE A 614 8.17 -28.30 12.32
C ILE A 614 6.78 -28.75 12.82
N PHE A 615 5.71 -28.38 12.11
CA PHE A 615 4.34 -28.75 12.44
C PHE A 615 4.16 -30.27 12.48
N ILE A 616 4.68 -31.01 11.49
CA ILE A 616 4.57 -32.47 11.43
C ILE A 616 5.38 -33.12 12.57
N GLN A 617 6.52 -32.56 12.98
CA GLN A 617 7.27 -33.07 14.15
C GLN A 617 6.46 -32.99 15.44
N PHE A 618 5.71 -31.90 15.68
CA PHE A 618 4.86 -31.75 16.87
C PHE A 618 3.45 -32.37 16.72
N ARG A 619 2.92 -32.48 15.50
CA ARG A 619 1.58 -32.98 15.15
C ARG A 619 1.65 -33.98 13.99
N PRO A 620 2.27 -35.16 14.16
CA PRO A 620 2.47 -36.13 13.08
C PRO A 620 1.17 -36.74 12.52
N ARG A 621 0.05 -36.61 13.24
CA ARG A 621 -1.29 -37.04 12.81
C ARG A 621 -2.15 -35.88 12.23
N GLY A 622 -1.58 -34.70 12.05
CA GLY A 622 -2.25 -33.50 11.54
C GLY A 622 -3.11 -32.74 12.56
N ILE A 623 -3.83 -31.73 12.08
CA ILE A 623 -4.76 -30.90 12.88
C ILE A 623 -5.91 -31.76 13.42
N MET A 624 -6.55 -32.56 12.56
CA MET A 624 -7.70 -33.40 12.91
C MET A 624 -7.48 -34.89 12.56
N PRO A 625 -6.81 -35.67 13.44
CA PRO A 625 -6.62 -37.10 13.25
C PRO A 625 -7.94 -37.86 13.01
N GLN A 626 -7.92 -38.89 12.15
CA GLN A 626 -9.01 -39.87 12.13
C GLN A 626 -9.11 -40.58 13.49
N LYS A 627 -10.33 -40.73 14.02
CA LYS A 627 -10.60 -41.47 15.26
C LYS A 627 -11.14 -42.87 14.95
N GLY A 628 -10.42 -43.90 15.39
CA GLY A 628 -10.83 -45.30 15.28
C GLY A 628 -9.65 -46.27 15.41
N ARG A 629 -9.92 -47.56 15.62
CA ARG A 629 -8.90 -48.63 15.81
C ARG A 629 -7.89 -48.77 14.66
N ALA A 630 -8.18 -48.22 13.48
CA ALA A 630 -7.25 -48.17 12.35
C ALA A 630 -6.11 -47.14 12.50
N ALA A 631 -6.11 -46.30 13.55
CA ALA A 631 -5.05 -45.34 13.86
C ALA A 631 -4.04 -45.84 14.92
N GLU A 632 -4.20 -47.09 15.37
CA GLU A 632 -3.43 -47.78 16.43
C GLU A 632 -2.66 -49.00 15.90
N ALA A 633 -2.69 -49.24 14.58
CA ALA A 633 -1.95 -50.25 13.84
C ALA A 633 -1.07 -49.57 12.78
#